data_AF-A0A7C6TPI9-F1
#
_entry.id   AF-A0A7C6TPI9-F1
#
_cell.length_a   1.000
_cell.length_b   1.000
_cell.length_c   1.000
_cell.angle_alpha   90.00
_cell.angle_beta   90.00
_cell.angle_gamma   90.00
#
_symmetry.space_group_name_H-M   'P 1'
#
loop_
_entity.id
_entity.type
_entity.pdbx_description
1 polymer ?
#
loop_
_entity_poly.entity_id
_entity_poly.type
_entity_poly.pdbx_seq_one_letter_code
_entity_poly.pdbx_strand_id
1 'polypeptide(L)'
;MKTADDIKKRPPDKNNAGSGFIGLITGSLLLGSLIRFADYLNAKLAESMIGTAFSSYDSSLKRLSGYYEKIGSAQIRLIGRIKRFFLNGFSGSFILNAFSNSHSAMLAMPMRSWGIGFLSAGLYTAAIWMLKHFVLFSDTRLIDLLIGAAAILISLLFFASGNTLSAEICSSRIAGFFLFRFLGLRRDDIQTDEVDSSRGASAAALVAGTAIGILTYFISPIYIFAGIAALMALSLIAHSPESGLIIILLALPFSPTMALVALNSWCVLCWIMKLLSGKRTLKIAPVDIWIMLFGIVYLLGGFISAGGGASVKHSVVFCNFLLAYFMCVNLIRTGVWVKRCAVAMTVGAALVSLYGIYEYVFGLTETIWQDTEMFENISGRVVSTFGNPNVLAEYLLLTIPIALSLVFAAKKGWEKFSYFSVFGIAMICIVLTWSRGAWLGLIIASLIYLLLLNHRTLLLIFGGIFALPFLPYLLPQSVVSRFTSIGNLADTSTSYRVNIWKGALNIAQDFFISGVGTGNQAFITVYPKYSLAGIEGAPHSHNLYLQLLVELGFFGLLLFIGAMISFARANFSFYRGDYSTKTGLRYVSVGGFAGVLAVLAQGMTDYVWYNYRIFLLFWMLVGLTIASRRAGIFENPIRAVKRLEDCTEDRAVLDIIMT
;
A
#
# COMPACT_ATOMS: atom_id res chain seq x y z
N MET A 1 7.42 -33.00 -4.52
CA MET A 1 7.14 -34.27 -3.82
C MET A 1 5.81 -34.79 -4.30
N LYS A 2 5.79 -36.00 -4.87
CA LYS A 2 4.56 -36.68 -5.28
C LYS A 2 3.67 -36.86 -4.05
N THR A 3 2.37 -36.60 -4.21
CA THR A 3 1.36 -36.78 -3.15
C THR A 3 1.18 -38.26 -2.84
N ALA A 4 0.88 -38.58 -1.57
CA ALA A 4 0.75 -39.95 -1.05
C ALA A 4 -0.23 -40.87 -1.82
N ASP A 5 -1.12 -40.30 -2.64
CA ASP A 5 -2.04 -41.07 -3.50
C ASP A 5 -1.34 -41.76 -4.68
N ASP A 6 -0.18 -41.29 -5.13
CA ASP A 6 0.56 -41.90 -6.26
C ASP A 6 1.18 -43.26 -5.88
N ILE A 7 1.31 -43.56 -4.58
CA ILE A 7 1.93 -44.80 -4.10
C ILE A 7 0.91 -45.95 -3.96
N LYS A 8 -0.39 -45.64 -3.86
CA LYS A 8 -1.44 -46.67 -3.67
C LYS A 8 -1.87 -47.42 -4.94
N LYS A 9 -1.38 -47.05 -6.13
CA LYS A 9 -1.86 -47.58 -7.43
C LYS A 9 -0.88 -48.49 -8.19
N ARG A 10 0.09 -49.12 -7.53
CA ARG A 10 0.86 -50.21 -8.16
C ARG A 10 0.48 -51.55 -7.54
N PRO A 11 -0.05 -52.52 -8.31
CA PRO A 11 -0.12 -53.89 -7.84
C PRO A 11 1.31 -54.42 -7.61
N PRO A 12 1.52 -55.29 -6.60
CA PRO A 12 2.86 -55.76 -6.28
C PRO A 12 3.35 -56.72 -7.38
N ASP A 13 4.46 -56.35 -8.03
CA ASP A 13 5.24 -57.27 -8.85
C ASP A 13 5.76 -58.41 -7.96
N LYS A 14 5.14 -59.58 -8.10
CA LYS A 14 5.68 -60.84 -7.59
C LYS A 14 6.83 -61.26 -8.50
N ASN A 15 8.04 -60.75 -8.25
CA ASN A 15 9.32 -61.42 -8.50
C ASN A 15 10.47 -60.45 -8.23
N ASN A 16 10.94 -60.41 -6.98
CA ASN A 16 12.34 -60.12 -6.71
C ASN A 16 12.72 -60.76 -5.38
N ALA A 17 13.47 -61.86 -5.49
CA ALA A 17 14.15 -62.50 -4.39
C ALA A 17 15.27 -61.56 -3.90
N GLY A 18 14.98 -60.80 -2.84
CA GLY A 18 15.90 -59.83 -2.27
C GLY A 18 15.34 -59.15 -1.02
N SER A 19 14.72 -59.92 -0.11
CA SER A 19 13.99 -59.38 1.04
C SER A 19 14.42 -59.94 2.40
N GLY A 20 15.66 -60.39 2.55
CA GLY A 20 16.14 -60.96 3.82
C GLY A 20 16.30 -59.91 4.94
N PHE A 21 17.00 -58.80 4.67
CA PHE A 21 17.38 -57.85 5.72
C PHE A 21 16.40 -56.67 5.85
N ILE A 22 15.89 -56.17 4.73
CA ILE A 22 14.94 -55.04 4.68
C ILE A 22 13.56 -55.47 5.20
N GLY A 23 13.15 -56.73 4.98
CA GLY A 23 11.90 -57.29 5.52
C GLY A 23 11.93 -57.48 7.04
N LEU A 24 13.09 -57.85 7.60
CA LEU A 24 13.32 -57.98 9.03
C LEU A 24 13.30 -56.63 9.76
N ILE A 25 13.82 -55.58 9.12
CA ILE A 25 13.82 -54.21 9.66
C ILE A 25 12.40 -53.61 9.60
N THR A 26 11.68 -53.81 8.49
CA THR A 26 10.30 -53.30 8.31
C THR A 26 9.24 -54.08 9.11
N GLY A 27 9.52 -55.33 9.50
CA GLY A 27 8.66 -56.16 10.35
C GLY A 27 8.84 -55.96 11.87
N SER A 28 9.81 -55.14 12.29
CA SER A 28 10.02 -54.82 13.71
C SER A 28 8.83 -54.05 14.27
N LEU A 29 8.21 -54.57 15.33
CA LEU A 29 7.11 -53.93 16.06
C LEU A 29 7.45 -52.49 16.49
N LEU A 30 8.73 -52.23 16.79
CA LEU A 30 9.21 -50.93 17.22
C LEU A 30 9.34 -49.95 16.05
N LEU A 31 9.85 -50.40 14.90
CA LEU A 31 9.93 -49.58 13.69
C LEU A 31 8.54 -49.34 13.08
N GLY A 32 7.67 -50.35 13.06
CA GLY A 32 6.28 -50.21 12.61
C GLY A 32 5.43 -49.32 13.52
N SER A 33 5.77 -49.22 14.81
CA SER A 33 5.16 -48.27 15.74
C SER A 33 5.71 -46.85 15.55
N LEU A 34 7.02 -46.71 15.30
CA LEU A 34 7.64 -45.42 14.97
C LEU A 34 7.14 -44.85 13.64
N ILE A 35 6.96 -45.70 12.62
CA ILE A 35 6.40 -45.28 11.32
C ILE A 35 4.94 -44.86 11.50
N ARG A 36 4.12 -45.64 12.22
CA ARG A 36 2.73 -45.25 12.53
C ARG A 36 2.65 -43.97 13.36
N PHE A 37 3.57 -43.76 14.30
CA PHE A 37 3.66 -42.54 15.09
C PHE A 37 4.13 -41.34 14.25
N ALA A 38 5.11 -41.54 13.36
CA ALA A 38 5.55 -40.53 12.40
C ALA A 38 4.47 -40.18 11.38
N ASP A 39 3.70 -41.16 10.91
CA ASP A 39 2.55 -40.97 10.02
C ASP A 39 1.40 -40.27 10.75
N TYR A 40 1.15 -40.61 12.01
CA TYR A 40 0.20 -39.91 12.87
C TYR A 40 0.63 -38.46 13.11
N LEU A 41 1.91 -38.23 13.43
CA LEU A 41 2.48 -36.89 13.58
C LEU A 41 2.42 -36.12 12.28
N ASN A 42 2.73 -36.73 11.12
CA ASN A 42 2.63 -36.10 9.81
C ASN A 42 1.18 -35.80 9.43
N ALA A 43 0.22 -36.66 9.75
CA ALA A 43 -1.20 -36.41 9.55
C ALA A 43 -1.69 -35.27 10.45
N LYS A 44 -1.31 -35.27 11.73
CA LYS A 44 -1.63 -34.19 12.67
C LYS A 44 -0.94 -32.87 12.33
N LEU A 45 0.33 -32.91 11.90
CA LEU A 45 1.06 -31.76 11.39
C LEU A 45 0.37 -31.25 10.14
N ALA A 46 0.03 -32.11 9.18
CA ALA A 46 -0.70 -31.74 7.97
C ALA A 46 -2.10 -31.15 8.26
N GLU A 47 -2.76 -31.54 9.35
CA GLU A 47 -4.02 -30.95 9.83
C GLU A 47 -3.84 -29.64 10.60
N SER A 48 -2.64 -29.37 11.13
CA SER A 48 -2.32 -28.17 11.93
C SER A 48 -2.04 -26.92 11.07
N MET A 49 -2.06 -25.73 11.70
CA MET A 49 -1.61 -24.49 11.07
C MET A 49 -0.18 -24.60 10.49
N ILE A 50 0.68 -25.38 11.14
CA ILE A 50 2.07 -25.62 10.73
C ILE A 50 2.10 -26.44 9.43
N GLY A 51 1.25 -27.47 9.29
CA GLY A 51 1.12 -28.22 8.04
C GLY A 51 0.64 -27.39 6.87
N THR A 52 -0.25 -26.43 7.10
CA THR A 52 -0.65 -25.44 6.09
C THR A 52 0.48 -24.50 5.66
N ALA A 53 1.49 -24.28 6.51
CA ALA A 53 2.70 -23.53 6.14
C ALA A 53 3.61 -24.35 5.21
N PHE A 54 3.68 -25.68 5.42
CA PHE A 54 4.52 -26.58 4.62
C PHE A 54 3.83 -27.10 3.33
N SER A 55 2.49 -27.16 3.27
CA SER A 55 1.73 -27.58 2.06
C SER A 55 1.64 -26.50 0.98
N SER A 56 1.49 -26.89 -0.31
CA SER A 56 1.44 -25.93 -1.44
C SER A 56 0.38 -24.84 -1.21
N TYR A 57 0.64 -23.59 -1.60
CA TYR A 57 -0.25 -22.46 -1.31
C TYR A 57 -1.69 -22.71 -1.76
N ASP A 58 -1.88 -23.32 -2.94
CA ASP A 58 -3.20 -23.64 -3.48
C ASP A 58 -3.90 -24.74 -2.70
N SER A 59 -3.16 -25.70 -2.11
CA SER A 59 -3.74 -26.70 -1.21
C SER A 59 -4.18 -26.09 0.12
N SER A 60 -3.40 -25.17 0.69
CA SER A 60 -3.76 -24.43 1.91
C SER A 60 -4.99 -23.56 1.68
N LEU A 61 -5.08 -22.91 0.51
CA LEU A 61 -6.24 -22.12 0.12
C LEU A 61 -7.52 -22.96 0.01
N LYS A 62 -7.45 -24.14 -0.62
CA LYS A 62 -8.58 -25.08 -0.73
C LYS A 62 -9.05 -25.61 0.62
N ARG A 63 -8.11 -25.90 1.53
CA ARG A 63 -8.46 -26.32 2.90
C ARG A 63 -9.18 -25.22 3.66
N LEU A 64 -8.67 -23.99 3.57
CA LEU A 64 -9.32 -22.82 4.17
C LEU A 64 -10.74 -22.61 3.63
N SER A 65 -10.95 -22.70 2.31
CA SER A 65 -12.31 -22.59 1.76
C SER A 65 -13.23 -23.70 2.27
N GLY A 66 -12.75 -24.95 2.37
CA GLY A 66 -13.54 -26.05 2.93
C GLY A 66 -13.87 -25.89 4.42
N TYR A 67 -13.01 -25.25 5.22
CA TYR A 67 -13.33 -24.88 6.60
C TYR A 67 -14.43 -23.82 6.67
N TYR A 68 -14.37 -22.78 5.81
CA TYR A 68 -15.41 -21.76 5.74
C TYR A 68 -16.77 -22.34 5.33
N GLU A 69 -16.80 -23.27 4.38
CA GLU A 69 -18.02 -23.98 3.97
C GLU A 69 -18.58 -24.85 5.11
N LYS A 70 -17.73 -25.53 5.89
CA LYS A 70 -18.14 -26.34 7.05
C LYS A 70 -18.66 -25.54 8.26
N ILE A 71 -18.27 -24.28 8.40
CA ILE A 71 -18.74 -23.39 9.49
C ILE A 71 -20.18 -22.84 9.20
N GLY A 72 -20.84 -23.37 8.16
CA GLY A 72 -22.17 -22.98 7.69
C GLY A 72 -23.35 -23.38 8.59
N SER A 73 -23.90 -22.37 9.30
CA SER A 73 -25.36 -22.07 9.46
C SER A 73 -25.58 -21.11 10.63
N ALA A 74 -24.75 -21.18 11.67
CA ALA A 74 -24.81 -20.29 12.84
C ALA A 74 -24.19 -18.91 12.55
N GLN A 75 -23.04 -18.86 11.87
CA GLN A 75 -22.42 -17.61 11.44
C GLN A 75 -23.27 -16.86 10.41
N ILE A 76 -23.88 -17.56 9.45
CA ILE A 76 -24.77 -16.94 8.45
C ILE A 76 -25.98 -16.28 9.13
N ARG A 77 -26.53 -16.88 10.19
CA ARG A 77 -27.61 -16.29 10.99
C ARG A 77 -27.18 -15.06 11.79
N LEU A 78 -26.02 -15.11 12.46
CA LEU A 78 -25.50 -13.98 13.23
C LEU A 78 -25.12 -12.80 12.32
N ILE A 79 -24.37 -13.07 11.24
CA ILE A 79 -24.03 -12.08 10.21
C ILE A 79 -25.32 -11.56 9.57
N GLY A 80 -26.30 -12.41 9.27
CA GLY A 80 -27.59 -12.00 8.72
C GLY A 80 -28.42 -11.11 9.66
N ARG A 81 -28.33 -11.31 10.98
CA ARG A 81 -28.95 -10.41 11.97
C ARG A 81 -28.24 -9.06 12.05
N ILE A 82 -26.90 -9.07 12.11
CA ILE A 82 -26.09 -7.85 12.11
C ILE A 82 -26.33 -7.07 10.81
N LYS A 83 -26.32 -7.74 9.65
CA LYS A 83 -26.63 -7.13 8.35
C LYS A 83 -28.02 -6.49 8.34
N ARG A 84 -29.05 -7.17 8.84
CA ARG A 84 -30.41 -6.61 8.92
C ARG A 84 -30.51 -5.42 9.86
N PHE A 85 -29.87 -5.48 11.03
CA PHE A 85 -29.82 -4.37 11.98
C PHE A 85 -29.15 -3.14 11.36
N PHE A 86 -28.00 -3.31 10.71
CA PHE A 86 -27.31 -2.22 10.03
C PHE A 86 -28.08 -1.72 8.81
N LEU A 87 -28.63 -2.60 7.98
CA LEU A 87 -29.42 -2.18 6.82
C LEU A 87 -30.62 -1.33 7.25
N ASN A 88 -31.35 -1.73 8.29
CA ASN A 88 -32.51 -0.99 8.80
C ASN A 88 -32.12 0.32 9.49
N GLY A 89 -31.07 0.32 10.32
CA GLY A 89 -30.62 1.53 11.01
C GLY A 89 -29.92 2.55 10.11
N PHE A 90 -29.19 2.08 9.08
CA PHE A 90 -28.40 2.94 8.20
C PHE A 90 -29.24 3.53 7.05
N SER A 91 -30.18 2.75 6.49
CA SER A 91 -31.10 3.25 5.44
C SER A 91 -32.15 4.23 5.98
N GLY A 92 -32.51 4.12 7.27
CA GLY A 92 -33.42 5.04 7.94
C GLY A 92 -32.75 6.27 8.56
N SER A 93 -31.42 6.42 8.44
CA SER A 93 -30.71 7.51 9.10
C SER A 93 -30.97 8.86 8.43
N PHE A 94 -31.49 9.82 9.22
CA PHE A 94 -31.70 11.20 8.80
C PHE A 94 -30.43 11.83 8.22
N ILE A 95 -29.26 11.57 8.81
CA ILE A 95 -27.98 12.14 8.37
C ILE A 95 -27.60 11.65 6.97
N LEU A 96 -27.79 10.36 6.69
CA LEU A 96 -27.50 9.79 5.37
C LEU A 96 -28.48 10.27 4.31
N ASN A 97 -29.76 10.37 4.64
CA ASN A 97 -30.74 10.93 3.72
C ASN A 97 -30.49 12.41 3.45
N ALA A 98 -30.16 13.19 4.49
CA ALA A 98 -29.76 14.59 4.33
C ALA A 98 -28.50 14.74 3.46
N PHE A 99 -27.48 13.90 3.67
CA PHE A 99 -26.25 13.92 2.88
C PHE A 99 -26.48 13.50 1.42
N SER A 100 -27.22 12.40 1.21
CA SER A 100 -27.57 11.91 -0.13
C SER A 100 -28.38 12.95 -0.90
N ASN A 101 -29.39 13.55 -0.26
CA ASN A 101 -30.21 14.59 -0.88
C ASN A 101 -29.39 15.84 -1.21
N SER A 102 -28.48 16.25 -0.31
CA SER A 102 -27.60 17.40 -0.54
C SER A 102 -26.64 17.16 -1.70
N HIS A 103 -26.03 15.97 -1.77
CA HIS A 103 -25.13 15.60 -2.86
C HIS A 103 -25.83 15.58 -4.22
N SER A 104 -27.01 14.95 -4.30
CA SER A 104 -27.80 14.92 -5.53
C SER A 104 -28.28 16.32 -5.94
N ALA A 105 -28.67 17.17 -4.98
CA ALA A 105 -29.04 18.55 -5.26
C ALA A 105 -27.86 19.37 -5.81
N MET A 106 -26.66 19.22 -5.24
CA MET A 106 -25.45 19.90 -5.71
C MET A 106 -25.05 19.49 -7.14
N LEU A 107 -25.21 18.22 -7.50
CA LEU A 107 -24.92 17.71 -8.84
C LEU A 107 -25.97 18.13 -9.87
N ALA A 108 -27.23 18.25 -9.46
CA ALA A 108 -28.33 18.70 -10.32
C ALA A 108 -28.35 20.23 -10.52
N MET A 109 -27.60 21.00 -9.72
CA MET A 109 -27.55 22.46 -9.85
C MET A 109 -26.95 22.92 -11.20
N PRO A 110 -27.55 23.94 -11.86
CA PRO A 110 -26.98 24.57 -13.05
C PRO A 110 -25.60 25.18 -12.77
N MET A 111 -24.69 25.10 -13.76
CA MET A 111 -23.36 25.71 -13.67
C MET A 111 -23.43 27.21 -13.40
N ARG A 112 -24.44 27.92 -13.93
CA ARG A 112 -24.67 29.34 -13.63
C ARG A 112 -24.87 29.60 -12.13
N SER A 113 -25.59 28.72 -11.42
CA SER A 113 -25.79 28.87 -9.97
C SER A 113 -24.48 28.67 -9.22
N TRP A 114 -23.66 27.70 -9.61
CA TRP A 114 -22.28 27.55 -9.11
C TRP A 114 -21.43 28.80 -9.37
N GLY A 115 -21.56 29.40 -10.56
CA GLY A 115 -20.93 30.67 -10.91
C GLY A 115 -21.30 31.80 -9.93
N ILE A 116 -22.58 31.95 -9.59
CA ILE A 116 -23.03 32.95 -8.60
C ILE A 116 -22.36 32.73 -7.24
N GLY A 117 -22.28 31.48 -6.78
CA GLY A 117 -21.63 31.15 -5.51
C GLY A 117 -20.13 31.45 -5.50
N PHE A 118 -19.39 31.06 -6.56
CA PHE A 118 -17.96 31.34 -6.68
C PHE A 118 -17.66 32.83 -6.84
N LEU A 119 -18.49 33.57 -7.59
CA LEU A 119 -18.38 35.01 -7.75
C LEU A 119 -18.56 35.71 -6.40
N SER A 120 -19.63 35.36 -5.68
CA SER A 120 -19.90 35.90 -4.36
C SER A 120 -18.78 35.59 -3.36
N ALA A 121 -18.32 34.33 -3.32
CA ALA A 121 -17.21 33.95 -2.44
C ALA A 121 -15.94 34.73 -2.77
N GLY A 122 -15.59 34.84 -4.05
CA GLY A 122 -14.39 35.54 -4.50
C GLY A 122 -14.43 37.05 -4.22
N LEU A 123 -15.55 37.72 -4.49
CA LEU A 123 -15.73 39.15 -4.22
C LEU A 123 -15.62 39.47 -2.72
N TYR A 124 -16.30 38.71 -1.86
CA TYR A 124 -16.22 38.90 -0.41
C TYR A 124 -14.83 38.57 0.14
N THR A 125 -14.16 37.55 -0.40
CA THR A 125 -12.77 37.22 -0.03
C THR A 125 -11.81 38.37 -0.37
N ALA A 126 -11.92 38.93 -1.58
CA ALA A 126 -11.10 40.06 -2.00
C ALA A 126 -11.40 41.33 -1.17
N ALA A 127 -12.69 41.60 -0.91
CA ALA A 127 -13.11 42.73 -0.08
C ALA A 127 -12.58 42.61 1.36
N ILE A 128 -12.64 41.42 1.96
CA ILE A 128 -12.09 41.16 3.31
C ILE A 128 -10.58 41.29 3.33
N TRP A 129 -9.88 40.82 2.29
CA TRP A 129 -8.46 41.04 2.16
C TRP A 129 -8.11 42.52 2.12
N MET A 130 -8.81 43.31 1.28
CA MET A 130 -8.61 44.76 1.19
C MET A 130 -8.91 45.46 2.51
N LEU A 131 -10.00 45.08 3.19
CA LEU A 131 -10.36 45.60 4.51
C LEU A 131 -9.24 45.31 5.53
N LYS A 132 -8.73 44.07 5.58
CA LYS A 132 -7.64 43.70 6.49
C LYS A 132 -6.35 44.45 6.20
N HIS A 133 -6.02 44.62 4.91
CA HIS A 133 -4.77 45.23 4.48
C HIS A 133 -4.76 46.76 4.66
N PHE A 134 -5.81 47.44 4.17
CA PHE A 134 -5.85 48.90 4.11
C PHE A 134 -6.53 49.57 5.30
N VAL A 135 -7.45 48.87 6.00
CA VAL A 135 -8.23 49.48 7.10
C VAL A 135 -7.79 48.94 8.46
N LEU A 136 -7.65 47.62 8.59
CA LEU A 136 -7.31 46.97 9.87
C LEU A 136 -5.79 46.77 10.07
N PHE A 137 -4.96 47.14 9.09
CA PHE A 137 -3.48 46.99 9.11
C PHE A 137 -3.00 45.65 9.69
N SER A 138 -3.70 44.57 9.34
CA SER A 138 -3.40 43.22 9.80
C SER A 138 -2.48 42.51 8.82
N ASP A 139 -1.69 41.53 9.29
CA ASP A 139 -0.86 40.71 8.40
C ASP A 139 -1.72 39.91 7.40
N THR A 140 -1.65 40.30 6.14
CA THR A 140 -2.38 39.66 5.03
C THR A 140 -1.41 39.01 4.06
N ARG A 141 -1.69 37.78 3.62
CA ARG A 141 -0.88 37.10 2.61
C ARG A 141 -1.41 37.44 1.22
N LEU A 142 -0.52 37.70 0.26
CA LEU A 142 -0.92 37.96 -1.13
C LEU A 142 -1.70 36.77 -1.73
N ILE A 143 -1.37 35.54 -1.29
CA ILE A 143 -2.04 34.33 -1.76
C ILE A 143 -3.54 34.32 -1.46
N ASP A 144 -3.98 34.96 -0.38
CA ASP A 144 -5.40 35.01 0.01
C ASP A 144 -6.20 35.86 -0.99
N LEU A 145 -5.64 36.98 -1.46
CA LEU A 145 -6.21 37.79 -2.53
C LEU A 145 -6.25 37.04 -3.86
N LEU A 146 -5.16 36.34 -4.20
CA LEU A 146 -5.07 35.55 -5.42
C LEU A 146 -6.12 34.43 -5.45
N ILE A 147 -6.44 33.82 -4.31
CA ILE A 147 -7.51 32.83 -4.21
C ILE A 147 -8.89 33.46 -4.45
N GLY A 148 -9.14 34.65 -3.87
CA GLY A 148 -10.35 35.41 -4.16
C GLY A 148 -10.50 35.74 -5.64
N ALA A 149 -9.43 36.25 -6.26
CA ALA A 149 -9.39 36.54 -7.69
C ALA A 149 -9.58 35.28 -8.56
N ALA A 150 -8.97 34.16 -8.18
CA ALA A 150 -9.14 32.89 -8.87
C ALA A 150 -10.59 32.39 -8.80
N ALA A 151 -11.27 32.52 -7.65
CA ALA A 151 -12.67 32.17 -7.52
C ALA A 151 -13.57 33.03 -8.44
N ILE A 152 -13.27 34.33 -8.58
CA ILE A 152 -13.95 35.21 -9.54
C ILE A 152 -13.70 34.73 -10.98
N LEU A 153 -12.45 34.43 -11.35
CA LEU A 153 -12.14 33.93 -12.69
C LEU A 153 -12.83 32.60 -13.01
N ILE A 154 -12.87 31.67 -12.05
CA ILE A 154 -13.59 30.40 -12.18
C ILE A 154 -15.09 30.64 -12.36
N SER A 155 -15.67 31.63 -11.67
CA SER A 155 -17.09 31.96 -11.81
C SER A 155 -17.48 32.35 -13.24
N LEU A 156 -16.59 33.08 -13.95
CA LEU A 156 -16.81 33.48 -15.34
C LEU A 156 -16.86 32.26 -16.26
N LEU A 157 -16.04 31.23 -16.01
CA LEU A 157 -16.09 29.97 -16.75
C LEU A 157 -17.41 29.22 -16.51
N PHE A 158 -17.95 29.28 -15.30
CA PHE A 158 -19.22 28.63 -14.97
C PHE A 158 -20.45 29.32 -15.58
N PHE A 159 -20.42 30.64 -15.76
CA PHE A 159 -21.51 31.36 -16.44
C PHE A 159 -21.65 31.00 -17.92
N ALA A 160 -20.58 30.50 -18.54
CA ALA A 160 -20.57 30.12 -19.95
C ALA A 160 -21.43 28.87 -20.27
N SER A 161 -21.76 28.04 -19.27
CA SER A 161 -22.62 26.86 -19.46
C SER A 161 -23.96 27.00 -18.75
N GLY A 162 -25.05 26.65 -19.44
CA GLY A 162 -26.40 26.53 -18.87
C GLY A 162 -26.71 25.13 -18.33
N ASN A 163 -25.84 24.16 -18.57
CA ASN A 163 -26.06 22.76 -18.19
C ASN A 163 -25.88 22.56 -16.67
N THR A 164 -26.35 21.42 -16.16
CA THR A 164 -26.10 21.01 -14.78
C THR A 164 -24.64 20.62 -14.55
N LEU A 165 -24.18 20.68 -13.30
CA LEU A 165 -22.83 20.25 -12.93
C LEU A 165 -22.60 18.77 -13.30
N SER A 166 -23.58 17.89 -13.06
CA SER A 166 -23.49 16.48 -13.43
C SER A 166 -23.35 16.27 -14.94
N ALA A 167 -24.09 17.02 -15.76
CA ALA A 167 -23.99 16.95 -17.21
C ALA A 167 -22.61 17.38 -17.72
N GLU A 168 -22.05 18.48 -17.19
CA GLU A 168 -20.73 18.95 -17.60
C GLU A 168 -19.58 18.05 -17.12
N ILE A 169 -19.70 17.46 -15.93
CA ILE A 169 -18.74 16.46 -15.45
C ILE A 169 -18.75 15.23 -16.39
N CYS A 170 -19.94 14.79 -16.82
CA CYS A 170 -20.11 13.65 -17.70
C CYS A 170 -19.65 13.93 -19.15
N SER A 171 -19.82 15.16 -19.65
CA SER A 171 -19.41 15.59 -21.00
C SER A 171 -17.91 15.90 -21.09
N SER A 172 -17.29 16.36 -20.00
CA SER A 172 -15.91 16.84 -19.98
C SER A 172 -14.89 15.73 -20.21
N ARG A 173 -14.00 15.94 -21.18
CA ARG A 173 -12.87 15.02 -21.45
C ARG A 173 -11.91 14.94 -20.27
N ILE A 174 -11.66 16.07 -19.60
CA ILE A 174 -10.70 16.16 -18.48
C ILE A 174 -11.33 15.57 -17.22
N ALA A 175 -12.51 16.06 -16.81
CA ALA A 175 -13.18 15.54 -15.62
C ALA A 175 -13.52 14.05 -15.80
N GLY A 176 -13.98 13.67 -16.99
CA GLY A 176 -14.27 12.26 -17.30
C GLY A 176 -13.03 11.36 -17.28
N PHE A 177 -11.85 11.89 -17.65
CA PHE A 177 -10.60 11.16 -17.47
C PHE A 177 -10.27 10.94 -15.99
N PHE A 178 -10.29 12.00 -15.18
CA PHE A 178 -9.92 11.90 -13.76
C PHE A 178 -10.93 11.10 -12.93
N LEU A 179 -12.23 11.39 -13.05
CA LEU A 179 -13.27 10.80 -12.21
C LEU A 179 -13.63 9.38 -12.67
N PHE A 180 -13.94 9.17 -13.95
CA PHE A 180 -14.43 7.87 -14.42
C PHE A 180 -13.29 6.94 -14.85
N ARG A 181 -12.29 7.47 -15.56
CA ARG A 181 -11.23 6.63 -16.13
C ARG A 181 -10.16 6.30 -15.09
N PHE A 182 -9.72 7.29 -14.31
CA PHE A 182 -8.64 7.15 -13.35
C PHE A 182 -9.14 6.77 -11.95
N LEU A 183 -10.02 7.55 -11.32
CA LEU A 183 -10.59 7.23 -10.00
C LEU A 183 -11.63 6.10 -10.04
N GLY A 184 -12.24 5.85 -11.20
CA GLY A 184 -13.08 4.68 -11.39
C GLY A 184 -14.51 4.78 -10.92
N LEU A 185 -15.02 5.99 -10.76
CA LEU A 185 -16.42 6.26 -10.45
C LEU A 185 -17.31 5.78 -11.59
N ARG A 186 -18.53 5.34 -11.30
CA ARG A 186 -19.51 5.02 -12.34
C ARG A 186 -20.21 6.31 -12.75
N ARG A 187 -20.59 6.41 -14.03
CA ARG A 187 -21.31 7.59 -14.54
C ARG A 187 -22.69 7.71 -13.89
N ASP A 188 -23.37 6.58 -13.72
CA ASP A 188 -24.68 6.49 -13.07
C ASP A 188 -24.70 7.00 -11.62
N ASP A 189 -23.52 7.04 -10.97
CA ASP A 189 -23.40 7.55 -9.60
C ASP A 189 -23.41 9.09 -9.54
N ILE A 190 -23.07 9.75 -10.65
CA ILE A 190 -22.96 11.22 -10.77
C ILE A 190 -24.11 11.77 -11.60
N GLN A 191 -24.61 10.98 -12.55
CA GLN A 191 -25.72 11.38 -13.40
C GLN A 191 -27.00 11.45 -12.57
N THR A 192 -27.49 12.67 -12.42
CA THR A 192 -28.78 12.96 -11.78
C THR A 192 -29.80 13.18 -12.88
N ASP A 193 -31.02 12.67 -12.69
CA ASP A 193 -32.16 13.09 -13.51
C ASP A 193 -32.32 14.61 -13.43
N GLU A 194 -32.87 15.24 -14.48
CA GLU A 194 -33.16 16.67 -14.49
C GLU A 194 -34.18 16.99 -13.38
N VAL A 195 -33.67 17.31 -12.19
CA VAL A 195 -34.52 17.84 -11.13
C VAL A 195 -34.87 19.26 -11.53
N ASP A 196 -36.16 19.55 -11.56
CA ASP A 196 -36.81 20.85 -11.79
C ASP A 196 -36.48 21.89 -10.69
N SER A 197 -35.21 21.95 -10.26
CA SER A 197 -34.68 22.66 -9.10
C SER A 197 -34.32 24.13 -9.39
N SER A 198 -34.80 24.67 -10.50
CA SER A 198 -34.51 26.05 -10.92
C SER A 198 -35.01 27.11 -9.92
N ARG A 199 -36.05 26.79 -9.11
CA ARG A 199 -36.59 27.71 -8.09
C ARG A 199 -35.76 27.66 -6.81
N GLY A 200 -34.77 28.55 -6.71
CA GLY A 200 -34.05 28.85 -5.47
C GLY A 200 -32.57 28.44 -5.45
N ALA A 201 -32.11 27.63 -6.40
CA ALA A 201 -30.71 27.17 -6.47
C ALA A 201 -29.70 28.33 -6.53
N SER A 202 -29.97 29.34 -7.37
CA SER A 202 -29.12 30.53 -7.49
C SER A 202 -29.07 31.37 -6.22
N ALA A 203 -30.20 31.48 -5.49
CA ALA A 203 -30.24 32.19 -4.22
C ALA A 203 -29.47 31.42 -3.13
N ALA A 204 -29.64 30.10 -3.06
CA ALA A 204 -28.87 29.25 -2.15
C ALA A 204 -27.36 29.33 -2.42
N ALA A 205 -26.96 29.30 -3.70
CA ALA A 205 -25.56 29.43 -4.09
C ALA A 205 -24.99 30.81 -3.74
N LEU A 206 -25.75 31.88 -3.93
CA LEU A 206 -25.38 33.23 -3.51
C LEU A 206 -25.13 33.29 -1.99
N VAL A 207 -26.07 32.79 -1.20
CA VAL A 207 -25.99 32.75 0.28
C VAL A 207 -24.79 31.92 0.74
N ALA A 208 -24.59 30.74 0.16
CA ALA A 208 -23.44 29.89 0.46
C ALA A 208 -22.12 30.59 0.10
N GLY A 209 -22.06 31.22 -1.07
CA GLY A 209 -20.88 31.98 -1.52
C GLY A 209 -20.57 33.18 -0.62
N THR A 210 -21.59 33.95 -0.22
CA THR A 210 -21.43 35.05 0.74
C THR A 210 -20.93 34.54 2.08
N ALA A 211 -21.52 33.46 2.61
CA ALA A 211 -21.09 32.87 3.86
C ALA A 211 -19.63 32.40 3.82
N ILE A 212 -19.23 31.70 2.73
CA ILE A 212 -17.84 31.27 2.49
C ILE A 212 -16.90 32.48 2.43
N GLY A 213 -17.28 33.52 1.69
CA GLY A 213 -16.54 34.76 1.59
C GLY A 213 -16.36 35.45 2.93
N ILE A 214 -17.43 35.62 3.72
CA ILE A 214 -17.39 36.21 5.07
C ILE A 214 -16.49 35.38 6.00
N LEU A 215 -16.53 34.06 5.91
CA LEU A 215 -15.69 33.17 6.70
C LEU A 215 -14.19 33.43 6.51
N THR A 216 -13.77 34.01 5.37
CA THR A 216 -12.38 34.40 5.11
C THR A 216 -11.85 35.48 6.06
N TYR A 217 -12.75 36.17 6.76
CA TYR A 217 -12.37 37.09 7.83
C TYR A 217 -11.71 36.34 9.00
N PHE A 218 -12.16 35.13 9.30
CA PHE A 218 -11.66 34.34 10.43
C PHE A 218 -10.62 33.30 10.02
N ILE A 219 -10.76 32.72 8.81
CA ILE A 219 -9.96 31.59 8.35
C ILE A 219 -9.32 31.95 7.01
N SER A 220 -8.04 31.63 6.78
CA SER A 220 -7.45 31.88 5.45
C SER A 220 -8.23 31.09 4.37
N PRO A 221 -8.55 31.72 3.23
CA PRO A 221 -9.32 31.11 2.15
C PRO A 221 -8.73 29.79 1.66
N ILE A 222 -7.40 29.60 1.73
CA ILE A 222 -6.77 28.33 1.33
C ILE A 222 -7.30 27.14 2.12
N TYR A 223 -7.51 27.30 3.43
CA TYR A 223 -8.01 26.22 4.29
C TYR A 223 -9.49 25.95 4.05
N ILE A 224 -10.27 26.98 3.69
CA ILE A 224 -11.69 26.83 3.39
C ILE A 224 -11.86 26.03 2.09
N PHE A 225 -11.19 26.44 1.01
CA PHE A 225 -11.25 25.72 -0.27
C PHE A 225 -10.63 24.32 -0.17
N ALA A 226 -9.52 24.16 0.56
CA ALA A 226 -8.95 22.84 0.84
C ALA A 226 -9.91 21.95 1.65
N GLY A 227 -10.64 22.52 2.61
CA GLY A 227 -11.68 21.84 3.37
C GLY A 227 -12.84 21.36 2.50
N ILE A 228 -13.33 22.21 1.58
CA ILE A 228 -14.37 21.84 0.61
C ILE A 228 -13.87 20.70 -0.30
N ALA A 229 -12.67 20.81 -0.84
CA ALA A 229 -12.07 19.76 -1.67
C ALA A 229 -11.89 18.45 -0.89
N ALA A 230 -11.51 18.51 0.39
CA ALA A 230 -11.41 17.35 1.26
C ALA A 230 -12.78 16.71 1.50
N LEU A 231 -13.83 17.49 1.77
CA LEU A 231 -15.20 16.97 1.92
C LEU A 231 -15.70 16.28 0.66
N MET A 232 -15.40 16.83 -0.52
CA MET A 232 -15.70 16.18 -1.80
C MET A 232 -14.92 14.88 -1.97
N ALA A 233 -13.64 14.84 -1.60
CA ALA A 233 -12.87 13.59 -1.64
C ALA A 233 -13.45 12.53 -0.67
N LEU A 234 -13.84 12.94 0.54
CA LEU A 234 -14.44 12.05 1.54
C LEU A 234 -15.80 11.50 1.07
N SER A 235 -16.62 12.31 0.39
CA SER A 235 -17.90 11.87 -0.19
C SER A 235 -17.69 10.83 -1.30
N LEU A 236 -16.71 11.07 -2.18
CA LEU A 236 -16.32 10.14 -3.24
C LEU A 236 -15.85 8.79 -2.69
N ILE A 237 -15.10 8.81 -1.58
CA ILE A 237 -14.64 7.60 -0.89
C ILE A 237 -15.80 6.83 -0.27
N ALA A 238 -16.75 7.52 0.35
CA ALA A 238 -17.95 6.89 0.89
C ALA A 238 -18.73 6.17 -0.22
N HIS A 239 -18.80 6.78 -1.41
CA HIS A 239 -19.43 6.17 -2.57
C HIS A 239 -18.59 5.07 -3.23
N SER A 240 -17.26 5.16 -3.20
CA SER A 240 -16.36 4.18 -3.81
C SER A 240 -15.06 4.03 -3.01
N PRO A 241 -15.00 3.09 -2.05
CA PRO A 241 -13.79 2.89 -1.25
C PRO A 241 -12.56 2.54 -2.10
N GLU A 242 -12.77 1.97 -3.31
CA GLU A 242 -11.71 1.71 -4.28
C GLU A 242 -10.97 2.99 -4.71
N SER A 243 -11.69 4.11 -4.90
CA SER A 243 -11.09 5.40 -5.24
C SER A 243 -10.26 5.96 -4.08
N GLY A 244 -10.65 5.64 -2.84
CA GLY A 244 -9.90 5.98 -1.64
C GLY A 244 -8.49 5.41 -1.62
N LEU A 245 -8.28 4.18 -2.13
CA LEU A 245 -6.94 3.61 -2.26
C LEU A 245 -6.06 4.43 -3.22
N ILE A 246 -6.63 4.91 -4.33
CA ILE A 246 -5.92 5.76 -5.30
C ILE A 246 -5.57 7.10 -4.68
N ILE A 247 -6.53 7.72 -3.96
CA ILE A 247 -6.31 8.99 -3.27
C ILE A 247 -5.22 8.85 -2.21
N ILE A 248 -5.24 7.76 -1.42
CA ILE A 248 -4.17 7.47 -0.44
C ILE A 248 -2.81 7.39 -1.15
N LEU A 249 -2.68 6.61 -2.24
CA LEU A 249 -1.41 6.44 -2.96
C LEU A 249 -0.86 7.77 -3.51
N LEU A 250 -1.73 8.67 -3.99
CA LEU A 250 -1.34 9.99 -4.50
C LEU A 250 -0.99 10.96 -3.38
N ALA A 251 -1.75 10.93 -2.28
CA ALA A 251 -1.57 11.83 -1.15
C ALA A 251 -0.37 11.44 -0.28
N LEU A 252 0.01 10.15 -0.27
CA LEU A 252 1.03 9.56 0.60
C LEU A 252 2.35 10.33 0.63
N PRO A 253 3.01 10.65 -0.51
CA PRO A 253 4.30 11.35 -0.45
C PRO A 253 4.19 12.78 0.10
N PHE A 254 3.05 13.45 -0.09
CA PHE A 254 2.88 14.87 0.25
C PHE A 254 2.23 15.11 1.61
N SER A 255 1.52 14.12 2.15
CA SER A 255 0.62 14.33 3.30
C SER A 255 1.29 13.97 4.63
N PRO A 256 1.02 14.73 5.71
CA PRO A 256 1.48 14.37 7.04
C PRO A 256 0.82 13.07 7.52
N THR A 257 1.50 12.36 8.42
CA THR A 257 1.06 11.04 8.91
C THR A 257 -0.37 11.04 9.44
N MET A 258 -0.76 12.05 10.22
CA MET A 258 -2.11 12.10 10.82
C MET A 258 -3.21 12.33 9.78
N ALA A 259 -2.93 13.07 8.69
CA ALA A 259 -3.87 13.21 7.58
C ALA A 259 -4.08 11.88 6.86
N LEU A 260 -2.99 11.11 6.65
CA LEU A 260 -3.08 9.77 6.10
C LEU A 260 -3.80 8.79 7.03
N VAL A 261 -3.62 8.92 8.35
CA VAL A 261 -4.37 8.14 9.34
C VAL A 261 -5.85 8.41 9.18
N ALA A 262 -6.28 9.68 9.20
CA ALA A 262 -7.67 10.07 9.04
C ALA A 262 -8.27 9.58 7.71
N LEU A 263 -7.56 9.78 6.60
CA LEU A 263 -7.97 9.33 5.27
C LEU A 263 -8.13 7.81 5.21
N ASN A 264 -7.14 7.06 5.72
CA ASN A 264 -7.18 5.61 5.75
C ASN A 264 -8.28 5.08 6.68
N SER A 265 -8.47 5.67 7.86
CA SER A 265 -9.56 5.31 8.78
C SER A 265 -10.92 5.55 8.16
N TRP A 266 -11.10 6.66 7.42
CA TRP A 266 -12.32 6.92 6.67
C TRP A 266 -12.56 5.86 5.58
N CYS A 267 -11.54 5.54 4.77
CA CYS A 267 -11.63 4.48 3.78
C CYS A 267 -12.00 3.12 4.41
N VAL A 268 -11.38 2.76 5.53
CA VAL A 268 -11.66 1.54 6.29
C VAL A 268 -13.11 1.55 6.78
N LEU A 269 -13.58 2.65 7.35
CA LEU A 269 -14.96 2.79 7.82
C LEU A 269 -15.94 2.60 6.66
N CYS A 270 -15.75 3.30 5.53
CA CYS A 270 -16.59 3.16 4.34
C CYS A 270 -16.58 1.73 3.79
N TRP A 271 -15.42 1.07 3.79
CA TRP A 271 -15.29 -0.34 3.39
C TRP A 271 -16.06 -1.26 4.32
N ILE A 272 -15.90 -1.13 5.64
CA ILE A 272 -16.62 -1.92 6.65
C ILE A 272 -18.14 -1.70 6.52
N MET A 273 -18.59 -0.45 6.39
CA MET A 273 -20.00 -0.14 6.21
C MET A 273 -20.57 -0.83 4.96
N LYS A 274 -19.82 -0.87 3.86
CA LYS A 274 -20.23 -1.60 2.65
C LYS A 274 -20.16 -3.11 2.78
N LEU A 275 -19.24 -3.65 3.57
CA LEU A 275 -19.21 -5.08 3.91
C LEU A 275 -20.46 -5.46 4.72
N LEU A 276 -20.80 -4.67 5.75
CA LEU A 276 -21.98 -4.85 6.59
C LEU A 276 -23.28 -4.67 5.79
N SER A 277 -23.28 -3.79 4.79
CA SER A 277 -24.42 -3.60 3.89
C SER A 277 -24.54 -4.68 2.81
N GLY A 278 -23.63 -5.65 2.75
CA GLY A 278 -23.59 -6.69 1.70
C GLY A 278 -23.16 -6.20 0.31
N LYS A 279 -22.84 -4.91 0.14
CA LYS A 279 -22.35 -4.31 -1.12
C LYS A 279 -20.93 -4.75 -1.47
N ARG A 280 -20.19 -5.32 -0.51
CA ARG A 280 -18.83 -5.87 -0.69
C ARG A 280 -18.72 -7.21 0.04
N THR A 281 -17.73 -8.01 -0.35
CA THR A 281 -17.45 -9.31 0.26
C THR A 281 -16.02 -9.38 0.78
N LEU A 282 -15.83 -10.09 1.89
CA LEU A 282 -14.53 -10.36 2.49
C LEU A 282 -14.03 -11.72 2.00
N LYS A 283 -12.80 -11.78 1.47
CA LYS A 283 -12.14 -13.03 1.06
C LYS A 283 -10.79 -13.15 1.75
N ILE A 284 -10.67 -14.12 2.65
CA ILE A 284 -9.46 -14.38 3.43
C ILE A 284 -8.65 -15.49 2.77
N ALA A 285 -7.35 -15.27 2.62
CA ALA A 285 -6.37 -16.23 2.15
C ALA A 285 -5.28 -16.49 3.23
N PRO A 286 -4.42 -17.53 3.07
CA PRO A 286 -3.40 -17.84 4.07
C PRO A 286 -2.48 -16.66 4.42
N VAL A 287 -2.08 -15.82 3.45
CA VAL A 287 -1.24 -14.64 3.69
C VAL A 287 -1.92 -13.67 4.66
N ASP A 288 -3.22 -13.44 4.44
CA ASP A 288 -4.04 -12.52 5.21
C ASP A 288 -4.07 -12.90 6.70
N ILE A 289 -4.04 -14.21 7.02
CA ILE A 289 -4.04 -14.72 8.40
C ILE A 289 -2.73 -14.38 9.11
N TRP A 290 -1.58 -14.62 8.47
CA TRP A 290 -0.27 -14.28 9.04
C TRP A 290 -0.15 -12.77 9.31
N ILE A 291 -0.62 -11.95 8.37
CA ILE A 291 -0.60 -10.49 8.51
C ILE A 291 -1.55 -10.03 9.62
N MET A 292 -2.72 -10.66 9.74
CA MET A 292 -3.67 -10.38 10.82
C MET A 292 -3.06 -10.71 12.19
N LEU A 293 -2.45 -11.90 12.33
CA LEU A 293 -1.80 -12.32 13.58
C LEU A 293 -0.62 -11.39 13.93
N PHE A 294 0.20 -11.03 12.95
CA PHE A 294 1.26 -10.04 13.13
C PHE A 294 0.69 -8.71 13.61
N GLY A 295 -0.38 -8.21 12.99
CA GLY A 295 -1.05 -6.97 13.39
C GLY A 295 -1.61 -7.00 14.81
N ILE A 296 -2.17 -8.13 15.24
CA ILE A 296 -2.66 -8.33 16.62
C ILE A 296 -1.50 -8.28 17.62
N VAL A 297 -0.41 -9.01 17.35
CA VAL A 297 0.78 -8.99 18.22
C VAL A 297 1.41 -7.59 18.26
N TYR A 298 1.46 -6.90 17.12
CA TYR A 298 1.92 -5.51 17.06
C TYR A 298 1.07 -4.57 17.93
N LEU A 299 -0.26 -4.72 17.89
CA LEU A 299 -1.15 -3.92 18.73
C LEU A 299 -0.95 -4.21 20.22
N LEU A 300 -0.88 -5.48 20.60
CA LEU A 300 -0.68 -5.91 21.98
C LEU A 300 0.67 -5.44 22.53
N GLY A 301 1.73 -5.48 21.72
CA GLY A 301 3.04 -4.94 22.06
C GLY A 301 3.05 -3.42 22.28
N GLY A 302 2.01 -2.70 21.87
CA GLY A 302 1.82 -1.30 22.22
C GLY A 302 1.35 -1.09 23.65
N PHE A 303 0.45 -1.95 24.14
CA PHE A 303 -0.10 -1.91 25.49
C PHE A 303 0.86 -2.50 26.53
N ILE A 304 1.63 -3.52 26.14
CA ILE A 304 2.62 -4.19 27.00
C ILE A 304 4.00 -3.68 26.57
N SER A 305 4.32 -2.43 26.93
CA SER A 305 5.52 -1.74 26.43
C SER A 305 6.23 -0.90 27.49
N ALA A 306 7.56 -0.86 27.42
CA ALA A 306 8.39 0.09 28.16
C ALA A 306 8.17 1.55 27.73
N GLY A 307 7.64 1.81 26.54
CA GLY A 307 7.39 3.16 26.00
C GLY A 307 6.07 3.81 26.44
N GLY A 308 5.28 3.15 27.29
CA GLY A 308 4.04 3.69 27.84
C GLY A 308 3.01 4.13 26.78
N GLY A 309 2.32 5.25 27.01
CA GLY A 309 1.27 5.75 26.11
C GLY A 309 1.75 6.08 24.68
N ALA A 310 3.03 6.41 24.50
CA ALA A 310 3.60 6.65 23.18
C ALA A 310 3.61 5.38 22.31
N SER A 311 3.91 4.22 22.92
CA SER A 311 3.85 2.91 22.26
C SER A 311 2.43 2.53 21.86
N VAL A 312 1.43 2.83 22.70
CA VAL A 312 0.02 2.63 22.33
C VAL A 312 -0.33 3.44 21.09
N LYS A 313 -0.01 4.75 21.08
CA LYS A 313 -0.26 5.61 19.91
C LYS A 313 0.44 5.07 18.65
N HIS A 314 1.71 4.65 18.77
CA HIS A 314 2.48 4.08 17.68
C HIS A 314 1.82 2.82 17.11
N SER A 315 1.48 1.86 17.98
CA SER A 315 0.85 0.59 17.60
C SER A 315 -0.51 0.80 16.92
N VAL A 316 -1.35 1.71 17.42
CA VAL A 316 -2.65 2.03 16.82
C VAL A 316 -2.50 2.61 15.42
N VAL A 317 -1.53 3.53 15.22
CA VAL A 317 -1.25 4.12 13.90
C VAL A 317 -0.75 3.05 12.92
N PHE A 318 0.17 2.18 13.37
CA PHE A 318 0.67 1.06 12.56
C PHE A 318 -0.45 0.10 12.18
N CYS A 319 -1.27 -0.33 13.14
CA CYS A 319 -2.39 -1.22 12.87
C CYS A 319 -3.41 -0.57 11.92
N ASN A 320 -3.69 0.74 12.05
CA ASN A 320 -4.51 1.46 11.09
C ASN A 320 -3.94 1.35 9.67
N PHE A 321 -2.65 1.62 9.47
CA PHE A 321 -2.01 1.49 8.16
C PHE A 321 -1.91 0.04 7.65
N LEU A 322 -1.79 -0.93 8.55
CA LEU A 322 -1.88 -2.35 8.20
C LEU A 322 -3.25 -2.72 7.62
N LEU A 323 -4.34 -2.05 8.03
CA LEU A 323 -5.66 -2.26 7.42
C LEU A 323 -5.71 -1.90 5.93
N ALA A 324 -4.80 -1.05 5.44
CA ALA A 324 -4.70 -0.73 4.02
C ALA A 324 -4.36 -1.96 3.16
N TYR A 325 -3.58 -2.92 3.70
CA TYR A 325 -3.36 -4.21 3.06
C TYR A 325 -4.69 -4.95 2.81
N PHE A 326 -5.52 -5.07 3.85
CA PHE A 326 -6.81 -5.78 3.75
C PHE A 326 -7.77 -5.07 2.80
N MET A 327 -7.77 -3.73 2.79
CA MET A 327 -8.53 -2.95 1.81
C MET A 327 -8.06 -3.26 0.38
N CYS A 328 -6.75 -3.17 0.08
CA CYS A 328 -6.20 -3.50 -1.24
C CYS A 328 -6.66 -4.89 -1.72
N VAL A 329 -6.48 -5.91 -0.87
CA VAL A 329 -6.76 -7.31 -1.22
C VAL A 329 -8.24 -7.62 -1.46
N ASN A 330 -9.15 -6.85 -0.87
CA ASN A 330 -10.61 -7.07 -0.96
C ASN A 330 -11.33 -6.14 -1.93
N LEU A 331 -10.82 -4.92 -2.13
CA LEU A 331 -11.38 -3.90 -3.01
C LEU A 331 -10.84 -4.00 -4.45
N ILE A 332 -9.55 -4.32 -4.62
CA ILE A 332 -8.92 -4.43 -5.95
C ILE A 332 -9.23 -5.82 -6.52
N ARG A 333 -10.29 -5.89 -7.34
CA ARG A 333 -10.81 -7.17 -7.87
C ARG A 333 -10.52 -7.41 -9.35
N THR A 334 -10.25 -6.35 -10.11
CA THR A 334 -10.06 -6.41 -11.57
C THR A 334 -8.70 -5.83 -11.95
N GLY A 335 -8.20 -6.21 -13.13
CA GLY A 335 -6.94 -5.70 -13.63
C GLY A 335 -6.94 -4.21 -13.91
N VAL A 336 -8.12 -3.62 -14.14
CA VAL A 336 -8.29 -2.16 -14.26
C VAL A 336 -7.92 -1.46 -12.95
N TRP A 337 -8.40 -1.96 -11.80
CA TRP A 337 -8.06 -1.38 -10.49
C TRP A 337 -6.58 -1.57 -10.14
N VAL A 338 -5.99 -2.70 -10.52
CA VAL A 338 -4.55 -2.93 -10.38
C VAL A 338 -3.76 -1.89 -11.17
N LYS A 339 -4.10 -1.68 -12.45
CA LYS A 339 -3.44 -0.66 -13.30
C LYS A 339 -3.62 0.74 -12.71
N ARG A 340 -4.81 1.10 -12.24
CA ARG A 340 -5.07 2.42 -11.63
C ARG A 340 -4.18 2.69 -10.41
N CYS A 341 -4.08 1.72 -9.48
CA CYS A 341 -3.23 1.85 -8.30
C CYS A 341 -1.75 1.93 -8.69
N ALA A 342 -1.30 1.08 -9.63
CA ALA A 342 0.06 1.12 -10.14
C ALA A 342 0.39 2.48 -10.80
N VAL A 343 -0.53 3.02 -11.61
CA VAL A 343 -0.36 4.35 -12.22
C VAL A 343 -0.30 5.44 -11.14
N ALA A 344 -1.18 5.39 -10.13
CA ALA A 344 -1.17 6.34 -9.02
C ALA A 344 0.19 6.36 -8.29
N MET A 345 0.78 5.19 -8.02
CA MET A 345 2.13 5.07 -7.48
C MET A 345 3.17 5.72 -8.40
N THR A 346 3.11 5.48 -9.71
CA THR A 346 4.06 6.09 -10.66
C THR A 346 3.91 7.60 -10.79
N VAL A 347 2.69 8.13 -10.67
CA VAL A 347 2.46 9.58 -10.67
C VAL A 347 3.07 10.21 -9.42
N GLY A 348 2.84 9.62 -8.25
CA GLY A 348 3.51 10.06 -7.02
C GLY A 348 5.03 9.99 -7.14
N ALA A 349 5.57 8.88 -7.67
CA ALA A 349 7.01 8.71 -7.90
C ALA A 349 7.59 9.76 -8.86
N ALA A 350 6.89 10.07 -9.95
CA ALA A 350 7.32 11.10 -10.89
C ALA A 350 7.42 12.47 -10.21
N LEU A 351 6.37 12.88 -9.49
CA LEU A 351 6.32 14.18 -8.83
C LEU A 351 7.40 14.33 -7.74
N VAL A 352 7.55 13.31 -6.88
CA VAL A 352 8.58 13.29 -5.82
C VAL A 352 9.98 13.30 -6.42
N SER A 353 10.20 12.55 -7.50
CA SER A 353 11.51 12.46 -8.15
C SER A 353 11.87 13.74 -8.89
N LEU A 354 10.90 14.37 -9.55
CA LEU A 354 11.09 15.68 -10.20
C LEU A 354 11.43 16.75 -9.16
N TYR A 355 10.72 16.77 -8.02
CA TYR A 355 11.03 17.69 -6.93
C TYR A 355 12.44 17.43 -6.34
N GLY A 356 12.83 16.17 -6.18
CA GLY A 356 14.17 15.83 -5.70
C GLY A 356 15.28 16.19 -6.70
N ILE A 357 15.05 16.01 -8.00
CA ILE A 357 16.00 16.47 -9.03
C ILE A 357 16.07 18.00 -9.06
N TYR A 358 14.94 18.69 -8.84
CA TYR A 358 14.92 20.13 -8.66
C TYR A 358 15.79 20.57 -7.48
N GLU A 359 15.70 19.90 -6.32
CA GLU A 359 16.58 20.17 -5.17
C GLU A 359 18.06 20.07 -5.56
N TYR A 360 18.44 19.02 -6.31
CA TYR A 360 19.81 18.82 -6.75
C TYR A 360 20.29 19.91 -7.73
N VAL A 361 19.50 20.20 -8.77
CA VAL A 361 19.88 21.16 -9.83
C VAL A 361 20.03 22.58 -9.29
N PHE A 362 19.21 22.96 -8.32
CA PHE A 362 19.24 24.30 -7.70
C PHE A 362 20.11 24.38 -6.45
N GLY A 363 20.86 23.33 -6.10
CA GLY A 363 21.77 23.33 -4.95
C GLY A 363 21.08 23.40 -3.59
N LEU A 364 19.83 22.93 -3.50
CA LEU A 364 19.01 22.90 -2.29
C LEU A 364 19.14 21.58 -1.51
N THR A 365 20.14 20.77 -1.82
CA THR A 365 20.37 19.46 -1.19
C THR A 365 20.86 19.58 0.24
N GLU A 366 20.47 18.64 1.10
CA GLU A 366 20.89 18.63 2.50
C GLU A 366 22.23 17.90 2.69
N THR A 367 23.11 18.48 3.50
CA THR A 367 24.39 17.86 3.91
C THR A 367 24.32 17.21 5.29
N ILE A 368 23.25 17.44 6.07
CA ILE A 368 23.07 16.94 7.44
C ILE A 368 23.17 15.40 7.51
N TRP A 369 22.76 14.72 6.45
CA TRP A 369 22.73 13.25 6.38
C TRP A 369 23.99 12.64 5.75
N GLN A 370 25.10 13.38 5.69
CA GLN A 370 26.32 12.99 5.02
C GLN A 370 27.54 13.23 5.92
N ASP A 371 28.51 12.32 5.85
CA ASP A 371 29.86 12.55 6.37
C ASP A 371 30.61 13.43 5.36
N THR A 372 30.73 14.72 5.68
CA THR A 372 31.35 15.70 4.80
C THR A 372 32.86 15.55 4.70
N GLU A 373 33.52 14.96 5.70
CA GLU A 373 34.97 14.73 5.68
C GLU A 373 35.32 13.55 4.76
N MET A 374 34.56 12.46 4.83
CA MET A 374 34.79 11.29 3.97
C MET A 374 34.30 11.48 2.52
N PHE A 375 33.30 12.35 2.31
CA PHE A 375 32.64 12.51 1.02
C PHE A 375 32.55 13.97 0.55
N GLU A 376 33.65 14.73 0.59
CA GLU A 376 33.70 16.13 0.14
C GLU A 376 33.22 16.34 -1.30
N ASN A 377 33.38 15.33 -2.16
CA ASN A 377 32.99 15.37 -3.58
C ASN A 377 31.48 15.22 -3.83
N ILE A 378 30.65 15.11 -2.78
CA ILE A 378 29.19 15.04 -2.88
C ILE A 378 28.61 16.33 -2.29
N SER A 379 27.99 17.15 -3.14
CA SER A 379 27.44 18.48 -2.79
C SER A 379 26.22 18.45 -1.85
N GLY A 380 25.67 17.26 -1.61
CA GLY A 380 24.54 17.03 -0.71
C GLY A 380 23.66 15.87 -1.17
N ARG A 381 22.71 15.48 -0.31
CA ARG A 381 21.78 14.37 -0.54
C ARG A 381 20.37 14.90 -0.77
N VAL A 382 19.70 14.35 -1.78
CA VAL A 382 18.29 14.71 -2.09
C VAL A 382 17.35 14.06 -1.08
N VAL A 383 16.40 14.84 -0.55
CA VAL A 383 15.43 14.40 0.48
C VAL A 383 13.98 14.49 0.00
N SER A 384 13.70 15.39 -0.94
CA SER A 384 12.37 15.64 -1.49
C SER A 384 11.34 15.83 -0.35
N THR A 385 10.11 15.40 -0.58
CA THR A 385 8.97 15.48 0.36
C THR A 385 9.11 14.65 1.66
N PHE A 386 10.19 13.88 1.82
CA PHE A 386 10.39 12.95 2.93
C PHE A 386 11.34 13.48 4.02
N GLY A 387 12.11 14.54 3.76
CA GLY A 387 13.04 15.14 4.73
C GLY A 387 14.18 14.22 5.20
N ASN A 388 14.32 13.05 4.58
CA ASN A 388 15.40 12.11 4.84
C ASN A 388 15.71 11.33 3.54
N PRO A 389 16.98 11.28 3.11
CA PRO A 389 17.35 10.67 1.83
C PRO A 389 17.16 9.15 1.81
N ASN A 390 17.30 8.46 2.94
CA ASN A 390 17.06 7.02 3.02
C ASN A 390 15.57 6.70 2.89
N VAL A 391 14.70 7.49 3.53
CA VAL A 391 13.25 7.35 3.45
C VAL A 391 12.75 7.61 2.02
N LEU A 392 13.28 8.64 1.35
CA LEU A 392 13.02 8.86 -0.07
C LEU A 392 13.43 7.63 -0.91
N ALA A 393 14.61 7.08 -0.65
CA ALA A 393 15.09 5.92 -1.38
C ALA A 393 14.22 4.67 -1.14
N GLU A 394 13.71 4.45 0.07
CA GLU A 394 12.75 3.39 0.40
C GLU A 394 11.46 3.52 -0.38
N TYR A 395 10.93 4.74 -0.49
CA TYR A 395 9.75 5.03 -1.32
C TYR A 395 10.02 4.72 -2.80
N LEU A 396 11.18 5.11 -3.32
CA LEU A 396 11.58 4.84 -4.71
C LEU A 396 11.78 3.33 -4.96
N LEU A 397 12.33 2.57 -4.02
CA LEU A 397 12.45 1.11 -4.12
C LEU A 397 11.10 0.40 -4.28
N LEU A 398 10.04 0.91 -3.63
CA LEU A 398 8.68 0.35 -3.76
C LEU A 398 8.02 0.71 -5.09
N THR A 399 8.43 1.81 -5.73
CA THR A 399 7.74 2.37 -6.91
C THR A 399 8.47 2.12 -8.23
N ILE A 400 9.80 2.09 -8.25
CA ILE A 400 10.62 1.88 -9.47
C ILE A 400 10.28 0.56 -10.19
N PRO A 401 10.21 -0.60 -9.50
CA PRO A 401 9.82 -1.86 -10.16
C PRO A 401 8.40 -1.83 -10.74
N ILE A 402 7.49 -1.05 -10.13
CA ILE A 402 6.12 -0.84 -10.63
C ILE A 402 6.14 0.02 -11.89
N ALA A 403 6.94 1.10 -11.93
CA ALA A 403 7.11 1.91 -13.12
C ALA A 403 7.62 1.08 -14.29
N LEU A 404 8.66 0.27 -14.06
CA LEU A 404 9.19 -0.65 -15.08
C LEU A 404 8.15 -1.70 -15.50
N SER A 405 7.33 -2.20 -14.58
CA SER A 405 6.24 -3.13 -14.88
C SER A 405 5.21 -2.54 -15.83
N LEU A 406 4.88 -1.25 -15.67
CA LEU A 406 3.94 -0.56 -16.55
C LEU A 406 4.53 -0.34 -17.95
N VAL A 407 5.85 -0.17 -18.09
CA VAL A 407 6.53 -0.13 -19.42
C VAL A 407 6.29 -1.44 -20.18
N PHE A 408 6.45 -2.58 -19.52
CA PHE A 408 6.24 -3.90 -20.15
C PHE A 408 4.76 -4.24 -20.33
N ALA A 409 3.88 -3.76 -19.45
CA ALA A 409 2.44 -3.97 -19.57
C ALA A 409 1.77 -3.03 -20.60
N ALA A 410 2.43 -1.94 -20.99
CA ALA A 410 1.89 -0.96 -21.94
C ALA A 410 1.81 -1.53 -23.36
N LYS A 411 0.65 -1.30 -24.01
CA LYS A 411 0.41 -1.71 -25.41
C LYS A 411 0.69 -0.60 -26.41
N LYS A 412 0.60 0.67 -25.98
CA LYS A 412 0.74 1.85 -26.83
C LYS A 412 2.14 2.46 -26.66
N GLY A 413 2.73 2.93 -27.76
CA GLY A 413 4.07 3.53 -27.76
C GLY A 413 4.20 4.73 -26.81
N TRP A 414 3.20 5.62 -26.79
CA TRP A 414 3.22 6.78 -25.89
C TRP A 414 3.07 6.40 -24.41
N GLU A 415 2.27 5.37 -24.09
CA GLU A 415 2.15 4.84 -22.71
C GLU A 415 3.51 4.29 -22.28
N LYS A 416 4.16 3.52 -23.16
CA LYS A 416 5.49 2.94 -22.91
C LYS A 416 6.53 4.02 -22.68
N PHE A 417 6.56 5.05 -23.53
CA PHE A 417 7.47 6.19 -23.38
C PHE A 417 7.22 6.93 -22.06
N SER A 418 5.97 7.24 -21.72
CA SER A 418 5.61 7.91 -20.46
C SER A 418 6.08 7.13 -19.23
N TYR A 419 5.79 5.82 -19.16
CA TYR A 419 6.23 4.99 -18.03
C TYR A 419 7.75 4.83 -17.98
N PHE A 420 8.42 4.79 -19.15
CA PHE A 420 9.87 4.70 -19.22
C PHE A 420 10.54 6.00 -18.75
N SER A 421 9.97 7.17 -19.10
CA SER A 421 10.43 8.46 -18.58
C SER A 421 10.29 8.53 -17.06
N VAL A 422 9.16 8.09 -16.49
CA VAL A 422 8.98 8.03 -15.03
C VAL A 422 10.01 7.10 -14.38
N PHE A 423 10.23 5.92 -14.96
CA PHE A 423 11.27 5.00 -14.49
C PHE A 423 12.66 5.66 -14.53
N GLY A 424 13.04 6.31 -15.63
CA GLY A 424 14.32 7.00 -15.76
C GLY A 424 14.51 8.13 -14.74
N ILE A 425 13.51 8.98 -14.56
CA ILE A 425 13.52 10.07 -13.58
C ILE A 425 13.66 9.52 -12.15
N ALA A 426 12.92 8.46 -11.81
CA ALA A 426 13.02 7.81 -10.50
C ALA A 426 14.39 7.14 -10.27
N MET A 427 14.97 6.53 -11.31
CA MET A 427 16.33 5.96 -11.27
C MET A 427 17.41 7.03 -11.05
N ILE A 428 17.28 8.19 -11.68
CA ILE A 428 18.18 9.32 -11.41
C ILE A 428 18.02 9.77 -9.96
N CYS A 429 16.78 9.98 -9.50
CA CYS A 429 16.52 10.46 -8.15
C CYS A 429 17.03 9.51 -7.06
N ILE A 430 16.87 8.18 -7.21
CA ILE A 430 17.38 7.23 -6.21
C ILE A 430 18.91 7.23 -6.15
N VAL A 431 19.62 7.51 -7.24
CA VAL A 431 21.08 7.70 -7.22
C VAL A 431 21.45 8.96 -6.43
N LEU A 432 20.73 10.06 -6.64
CA LEU A 432 20.95 11.34 -5.94
C LEU A 432 20.62 11.29 -4.43
N THR A 433 19.96 10.24 -3.95
CA THR A 433 19.79 10.02 -2.50
C THR A 433 21.09 9.61 -1.81
N TRP A 434 22.07 9.09 -2.55
CA TRP A 434 23.34 8.55 -2.02
C TRP A 434 23.15 7.47 -0.91
N SER A 435 22.00 6.79 -0.92
CA SER A 435 21.69 5.70 0.00
C SER A 435 22.24 4.37 -0.51
N ARG A 436 23.34 3.93 0.09
CA ARG A 436 24.01 2.65 -0.23
C ARG A 436 23.11 1.44 -0.08
N GLY A 437 22.35 1.39 1.03
CA GLY A 437 21.39 0.32 1.28
C GLY A 437 20.30 0.25 0.22
N ALA A 438 19.87 1.41 -0.29
CA ALA A 438 18.90 1.46 -1.37
C ALA A 438 19.48 1.00 -2.71
N TRP A 439 20.73 1.35 -3.04
CA TRP A 439 21.38 0.86 -4.26
C TRP A 439 21.53 -0.67 -4.24
N LEU A 440 21.90 -1.25 -3.10
CA LEU A 440 21.95 -2.70 -2.94
C LEU A 440 20.54 -3.33 -3.08
N GLY A 441 19.53 -2.72 -2.44
CA GLY A 441 18.13 -3.13 -2.59
C GLY A 441 17.66 -3.10 -4.05
N LEU A 442 18.06 -2.08 -4.81
CA LEU A 442 17.73 -1.92 -6.23
C LEU A 442 18.40 -2.99 -7.11
N ILE A 443 19.66 -3.35 -6.82
CA ILE A 443 20.35 -4.46 -7.49
C ILE A 443 19.60 -5.78 -7.24
N ILE A 444 19.22 -6.04 -5.99
CA ILE A 444 18.46 -7.25 -5.61
C ILE A 444 17.09 -7.27 -6.30
N ALA A 445 16.36 -6.15 -6.29
CA ALA A 445 15.09 -6.04 -7.01
C ALA A 445 15.25 -6.27 -8.50
N SER A 446 16.28 -5.70 -9.13
CA SER A 446 16.55 -5.88 -10.56
C SER A 446 16.85 -7.35 -10.88
N LEU A 447 17.66 -8.01 -10.05
CA LEU A 447 17.96 -9.43 -10.18
C LEU A 447 16.68 -10.27 -10.11
N ILE A 448 15.87 -10.09 -9.06
CA ILE A 448 14.62 -10.81 -8.86
C ILE A 448 13.65 -10.55 -10.01
N TYR A 449 13.51 -9.29 -10.41
CA TYR A 449 12.60 -8.87 -11.48
C TYR A 449 12.95 -9.55 -12.80
N LEU A 450 14.23 -9.52 -13.19
CA LEU A 450 14.73 -10.17 -14.40
C LEU A 450 14.52 -11.69 -14.35
N LEU A 451 14.90 -12.35 -13.24
CA LEU A 451 14.74 -13.80 -13.08
C LEU A 451 13.27 -14.25 -13.18
N LEU A 452 12.33 -13.43 -12.71
CA LEU A 452 10.89 -13.72 -12.78
C LEU A 452 10.26 -13.42 -14.15
N LEU A 453 10.90 -12.54 -14.95
CA LEU A 453 10.52 -12.32 -16.34
C LEU A 453 10.90 -13.53 -17.20
N ASN A 454 12.18 -13.92 -17.20
CA ASN A 454 12.66 -15.03 -18.01
C ASN A 454 13.99 -15.57 -17.46
N HIS A 455 14.11 -16.88 -17.25
CA HIS A 455 15.37 -17.50 -16.83
C HIS A 455 16.56 -17.18 -17.77
N ARG A 456 16.31 -16.90 -19.05
CA ARG A 456 17.35 -16.53 -20.02
C ARG A 456 17.99 -15.17 -19.75
N THR A 457 17.38 -14.30 -18.94
CA THR A 457 18.01 -13.03 -18.53
C THR A 457 19.13 -13.24 -17.52
N LEU A 458 19.42 -14.48 -17.10
CA LEU A 458 20.67 -14.84 -16.43
C LEU A 458 21.90 -14.39 -17.21
N LEU A 459 21.84 -14.36 -18.54
CA LEU A 459 22.93 -13.84 -19.37
C LEU A 459 23.20 -12.34 -19.15
N LEU A 460 22.16 -11.54 -18.89
CA LEU A 460 22.32 -10.12 -18.54
C LEU A 460 22.96 -9.95 -17.15
N ILE A 461 22.68 -10.88 -16.24
CA ILE A 461 23.28 -10.90 -14.90
C ILE A 461 24.78 -11.25 -15.01
N PHE A 462 25.13 -12.28 -15.78
CA PHE A 462 26.52 -12.59 -16.07
C PHE A 462 27.25 -11.46 -16.80
N GLY A 463 26.60 -10.80 -17.76
CA GLY A 463 27.13 -9.61 -18.43
C GLY A 463 27.36 -8.44 -17.47
N GLY A 464 26.43 -8.20 -16.54
CA GLY A 464 26.59 -7.19 -15.50
C GLY A 464 27.74 -7.48 -14.54
N ILE A 465 27.89 -8.74 -14.11
CA ILE A 465 29.03 -9.19 -13.30
C ILE A 465 30.35 -9.00 -14.05
N PHE A 466 30.38 -9.36 -15.33
CA PHE A 466 31.57 -9.18 -16.18
C PHE A 466 31.89 -7.70 -16.43
N ALA A 467 30.89 -6.81 -16.36
CA ALA A 467 31.07 -5.36 -16.47
C ALA A 467 31.60 -4.71 -15.18
N LEU A 468 31.49 -5.35 -14.01
CA LEU A 468 31.90 -4.77 -12.72
C LEU A 468 33.34 -4.23 -12.69
N PRO A 469 34.38 -4.92 -13.24
CA PRO A 469 35.75 -4.42 -13.25
C PRO A 469 35.93 -3.15 -14.10
N PHE A 470 35.02 -2.90 -15.05
CA PHE A 470 35.09 -1.76 -15.96
C PHE A 470 34.31 -0.53 -15.44
N LEU A 471 33.38 -0.73 -14.48
CA LEU A 471 32.57 0.36 -13.92
C LEU A 471 33.38 1.51 -13.29
N PRO A 472 34.51 1.29 -12.57
CA PRO A 472 35.30 2.39 -12.01
C PRO A 472 35.86 3.36 -13.05
N TYR A 473 36.03 2.92 -14.30
CA TYR A 473 36.52 3.75 -15.40
C TYR A 473 35.40 4.50 -16.14
N LEU A 474 34.14 4.08 -15.95
CA LEU A 474 32.96 4.65 -16.61
C LEU A 474 32.15 5.57 -15.70
N LEU A 475 32.21 5.35 -14.39
CA LEU A 475 31.41 6.07 -13.40
C LEU A 475 32.19 7.23 -12.75
N PRO A 476 31.51 8.31 -12.33
CA PRO A 476 32.13 9.37 -11.54
C PRO A 476 32.77 8.82 -10.26
N GLN A 477 33.91 9.39 -9.85
CA GLN A 477 34.64 8.95 -8.65
C GLN A 477 33.79 8.97 -7.37
N SER A 478 32.86 9.93 -7.25
CA SER A 478 31.91 10.00 -6.13
C SER A 478 31.01 8.77 -6.05
N VAL A 479 30.57 8.23 -7.19
CA VAL A 479 29.77 7.00 -7.25
C VAL A 479 30.60 5.80 -6.85
N VAL A 480 31.82 5.70 -7.38
CA VAL A 480 32.75 4.61 -7.06
C VAL A 480 33.10 4.59 -5.57
N SER A 481 33.47 5.73 -4.99
CA SER A 481 33.83 5.85 -3.56
C SER A 481 32.65 5.49 -2.65
N ARG A 482 31.43 5.87 -3.05
CA ARG A 482 30.23 5.50 -2.29
C ARG A 482 29.97 3.98 -2.36
N PHE A 483 30.12 3.35 -3.51
CA PHE A 483 29.95 1.89 -3.63
C PHE A 483 31.01 1.11 -2.85
N THR A 484 32.29 1.50 -2.90
CA THR A 484 33.37 0.81 -2.18
C THR A 484 33.26 0.98 -0.66
N SER A 485 32.63 2.06 -0.19
CA SER A 485 32.42 2.29 1.25
C SER A 485 31.40 1.34 1.93
N ILE A 486 30.63 0.54 1.18
CA ILE A 486 29.55 -0.33 1.73
C ILE A 486 30.06 -1.28 2.83
N GLY A 487 31.32 -1.72 2.76
CA GLY A 487 31.96 -2.58 3.77
C GLY A 487 33.07 -1.90 4.58
N ASN A 488 33.28 -0.59 4.42
CA ASN A 488 34.36 0.12 5.09
C ASN A 488 33.94 0.49 6.53
N LEU A 489 34.60 -0.11 7.52
CA LEU A 489 34.38 0.20 8.94
C LEU A 489 34.96 1.56 9.36
N ALA A 490 35.85 2.16 8.55
CA ALA A 490 36.30 3.53 8.76
C ALA A 490 35.21 4.57 8.47
N ASP A 491 34.13 4.17 7.77
CA ASP A 491 32.96 5.03 7.59
C ASP A 491 32.19 5.17 8.90
N THR A 492 32.02 6.42 9.34
CA THR A 492 31.31 6.80 10.56
C THR A 492 29.88 6.24 10.60
N SER A 493 29.19 6.21 9.45
CA SER A 493 27.84 5.67 9.34
C SER A 493 27.80 4.15 9.50
N THR A 494 28.81 3.42 9.03
CA THR A 494 28.85 1.96 9.11
C THR A 494 29.21 1.50 10.53
N SER A 495 30.24 2.12 11.12
CA SER A 495 30.67 1.83 12.49
C SER A 495 29.58 2.17 13.52
N TYR A 496 28.88 3.30 13.34
CA TYR A 496 27.73 3.68 14.17
C TYR A 496 26.65 2.59 14.19
N ARG A 497 26.26 2.06 13.03
CA ARG A 497 25.24 0.99 12.92
C ARG A 497 25.67 -0.30 13.59
N VAL A 498 26.92 -0.75 13.35
CA VAL A 498 27.45 -1.99 13.95
C VAL A 498 27.44 -1.91 15.48
N ASN A 499 27.79 -0.75 16.04
CA ASN A 499 27.76 -0.55 17.49
C ASN A 499 26.34 -0.55 18.05
N ILE A 500 25.37 0.02 17.33
CA ILE A 500 23.95 -0.06 17.70
C ILE A 500 23.45 -1.50 17.67
N TRP A 501 23.85 -2.28 16.68
CA TRP A 501 23.45 -3.68 16.58
C TRP A 501 23.92 -4.51 17.77
N LYS A 502 25.12 -4.26 18.29
CA LYS A 502 25.61 -4.92 19.51
C LYS A 502 24.68 -4.63 20.71
N GLY A 503 24.33 -3.37 20.93
CA GLY A 503 23.41 -3.00 22.02
C GLY A 503 22.01 -3.59 21.84
N ALA A 504 21.47 -3.56 20.61
CA ALA A 504 20.17 -4.14 20.30
C ALA A 504 20.16 -5.67 20.43
N LEU A 505 21.25 -6.36 20.11
CA LEU A 505 21.39 -7.80 20.35
C LEU A 505 21.42 -8.13 21.84
N ASN A 506 22.05 -7.29 22.68
CA ASN A 506 22.01 -7.49 24.13
C ASN A 506 20.59 -7.33 24.69
N ILE A 507 19.81 -6.36 24.19
CA ILE A 507 18.37 -6.27 24.54
C ILE A 507 17.64 -7.53 24.10
N ALA A 508 17.92 -8.01 22.88
CA ALA A 508 17.29 -9.22 22.35
C ALA A 508 17.68 -10.48 23.13
N GLN A 509 18.81 -10.52 23.83
CA GLN A 509 19.17 -11.62 24.72
C GLN A 509 18.31 -11.62 25.99
N ASP A 510 18.12 -10.45 26.61
CA ASP A 510 17.34 -10.32 27.84
C ASP A 510 15.82 -10.44 27.60
N PHE A 511 15.34 -9.95 26.45
CA PHE A 511 13.93 -9.90 26.10
C PHE A 511 13.60 -10.73 24.85
N PHE A 512 14.28 -11.86 24.64
CA PHE A 512 14.19 -12.65 23.41
C PHE A 512 12.77 -13.08 23.05
N ILE A 513 11.96 -13.48 24.04
CA ILE A 513 10.61 -14.02 23.79
C ILE A 513 9.58 -12.90 23.66
N SER A 514 9.56 -11.96 24.60
CA SER A 514 8.51 -10.95 24.73
C SER A 514 8.77 -9.67 23.93
N GLY A 515 10.04 -9.33 23.69
CA GLY A 515 10.45 -7.98 23.32
C GLY A 515 10.23 -6.98 24.46
N VAL A 516 10.51 -5.71 24.17
CA VAL A 516 10.38 -4.57 25.10
C VAL A 516 9.14 -3.70 24.83
N GLY A 517 8.37 -4.04 23.79
CA GLY A 517 7.19 -3.31 23.34
C GLY A 517 7.44 -2.51 22.06
N THR A 518 6.34 -2.16 21.36
CA THR A 518 6.42 -1.54 20.02
C THR A 518 6.72 -0.06 20.04
N GLY A 519 7.35 0.39 18.96
CA GLY A 519 7.57 1.79 18.65
C GLY A 519 8.85 2.35 19.26
N ASN A 520 9.37 3.40 18.61
CA ASN A 520 10.67 3.97 18.93
C ASN A 520 10.83 4.37 20.40
N GLN A 521 9.76 4.80 21.08
CA GLN A 521 9.85 5.18 22.48
C GLN A 521 10.26 4.00 23.38
N ALA A 522 9.79 2.78 23.09
CA ALA A 522 10.19 1.60 23.84
C ALA A 522 11.69 1.33 23.66
N PHE A 523 12.18 1.42 22.42
CA PHE A 523 13.60 1.28 22.11
C PHE A 523 14.43 2.35 22.83
N ILE A 524 14.11 3.64 22.67
CA ILE A 524 14.87 4.76 23.27
C ILE A 524 14.87 4.69 24.80
N THR A 525 13.83 4.12 25.42
CA THR A 525 13.75 3.99 26.88
C THR A 525 14.67 2.89 27.41
N VAL A 526 14.88 1.81 26.65
CA VAL A 526 15.65 0.64 27.09
C VAL A 526 17.08 0.65 26.58
N TYR A 527 17.29 1.06 25.33
CA TYR A 527 18.57 1.00 24.63
C TYR A 527 19.75 1.67 25.34
N PRO A 528 19.62 2.84 26.01
CA PRO A 528 20.74 3.46 26.73
C PRO A 528 21.39 2.58 27.81
N LYS A 529 20.66 1.59 28.34
CA LYS A 529 21.21 0.64 29.33
C LYS A 529 22.11 -0.43 28.70
N TYR A 530 22.01 -0.61 27.39
CA TYR A 530 22.70 -1.64 26.61
C TYR A 530 23.65 -1.06 25.55
N SER A 531 23.65 0.26 25.38
CA SER A 531 24.46 0.96 24.38
C SER A 531 25.93 1.04 24.79
N LEU A 532 26.79 1.15 23.79
CA LEU A 532 28.18 1.57 24.00
C LEU A 532 28.22 3.09 24.24
N ALA A 533 29.28 3.57 24.89
CA ALA A 533 29.45 4.99 25.20
C ALA A 533 29.45 5.85 23.91
N GLY A 534 28.71 6.95 23.92
CA GLY A 534 28.65 7.94 22.84
C GLY A 534 27.62 7.67 21.73
N ILE A 535 26.79 6.63 21.89
CA ILE A 535 25.71 6.30 20.94
C ILE A 535 24.36 6.05 21.62
N GLU A 536 24.20 6.47 22.87
CA GLU A 536 23.02 6.24 23.73
C GLU A 536 21.74 6.83 23.09
N GLY A 537 21.88 7.91 22.31
CA GLY A 537 20.78 8.62 21.67
C GLY A 537 20.24 7.99 20.38
N ALA A 538 20.64 6.76 20.03
CA ALA A 538 20.17 6.12 18.81
C ALA A 538 18.63 5.97 18.80
N PRO A 539 17.93 6.44 17.75
CA PRO A 539 16.46 6.44 17.73
C PRO A 539 15.86 5.04 17.47
N HIS A 540 16.66 4.14 16.90
CA HIS A 540 16.28 2.77 16.52
C HIS A 540 17.50 1.93 16.17
N SER A 541 17.31 0.62 15.96
CA SER A 541 18.39 -0.33 15.70
C SER A 541 19.07 -0.21 14.33
N HIS A 542 18.51 0.57 13.39
CA HIS A 542 18.98 0.62 11.99
C HIS A 542 19.01 -0.76 11.31
N ASN A 543 18.14 -1.67 11.72
CA ASN A 543 17.90 -2.95 11.05
C ASN A 543 16.46 -3.38 11.35
N LEU A 544 15.64 -3.54 10.31
CA LEU A 544 14.24 -3.91 10.44
C LEU A 544 14.03 -5.18 11.27
N TYR A 545 14.82 -6.22 11.02
CA TYR A 545 14.65 -7.53 11.66
C TYR A 545 15.06 -7.47 13.13
N LEU A 546 16.16 -6.78 13.43
CA LEU A 546 16.61 -6.59 14.80
C LEU A 546 15.65 -5.68 15.57
N GLN A 547 15.11 -4.65 14.93
CA GLN A 547 14.07 -3.81 15.53
C GLN A 547 12.83 -4.64 15.88
N LEU A 548 12.35 -5.49 14.97
CA LEU A 548 11.20 -6.35 15.24
C LEU A 548 11.47 -7.37 16.34
N LEU A 549 12.69 -7.92 16.40
CA LEU A 549 13.09 -8.83 17.48
C LEU A 549 13.13 -8.10 18.83
N VAL A 550 13.64 -6.88 18.89
CA VAL A 550 13.67 -6.08 20.11
C VAL A 550 12.26 -5.65 20.52
N GLU A 551 11.42 -5.18 19.59
CA GLU A 551 10.08 -4.67 19.90
C GLU A 551 9.09 -5.77 20.29
N LEU A 552 9.09 -6.89 19.56
CA LEU A 552 8.05 -7.92 19.66
C LEU A 552 8.55 -9.31 20.03
N GLY A 553 9.87 -9.46 20.23
CA GLY A 553 10.50 -10.73 20.50
C GLY A 553 10.45 -11.71 19.31
N PHE A 554 10.85 -12.94 19.60
CA PHE A 554 10.94 -14.03 18.64
C PHE A 554 9.62 -14.30 17.93
N PHE A 555 8.49 -14.26 18.66
CA PHE A 555 7.17 -14.55 18.08
C PHE A 555 6.72 -13.47 17.09
N GLY A 556 6.97 -12.18 17.37
CA GLY A 556 6.66 -11.11 16.42
C GLY A 556 7.47 -11.22 15.13
N LEU A 557 8.78 -11.48 15.26
CA LEU A 557 9.65 -11.70 14.10
C LEU A 557 9.22 -12.95 13.31
N LEU A 558 8.86 -14.04 13.99
CA LEU A 558 8.39 -15.27 13.35
C LEU A 558 7.09 -15.04 12.56
N LEU A 559 6.13 -14.29 13.11
CA LEU A 559 4.88 -13.96 12.42
C LEU A 559 5.14 -13.10 11.18
N PHE A 560 6.06 -12.14 11.27
CA PHE A 560 6.46 -11.33 10.12
C PHE A 560 7.13 -12.16 9.03
N ILE A 561 8.11 -13.00 9.39
CA ILE A 561 8.77 -13.92 8.44
C ILE A 561 7.74 -14.88 7.83
N GLY A 562 6.82 -15.43 8.62
CA GLY A 562 5.72 -16.27 8.16
C GLY A 562 4.83 -15.55 7.15
N ALA A 563 4.49 -14.28 7.40
CA ALA A 563 3.75 -13.44 6.46
C ALA A 563 4.50 -13.26 5.13
N MET A 564 5.81 -12.95 5.18
CA MET A 564 6.63 -12.75 3.98
C MET A 564 6.85 -14.05 3.19
N ILE A 565 7.04 -15.18 3.87
CA ILE A 565 7.12 -16.50 3.23
C ILE A 565 5.78 -16.85 2.57
N SER A 566 4.66 -16.64 3.26
CA SER A 566 3.32 -16.88 2.71
C SER A 566 3.07 -16.00 1.49
N PHE A 567 3.44 -14.72 1.55
CA PHE A 567 3.39 -13.77 0.44
C PHE A 567 4.22 -14.26 -0.76
N ALA A 568 5.46 -14.70 -0.54
CA ALA A 568 6.30 -15.25 -1.60
C ALA A 568 5.68 -16.52 -2.22
N ARG A 569 5.20 -17.46 -1.40
CA ARG A 569 4.55 -18.70 -1.86
C ARG A 569 3.32 -18.39 -2.73
N ALA A 570 2.50 -17.41 -2.34
CA ALA A 570 1.33 -16.98 -3.11
C ALA A 570 1.73 -16.49 -4.50
N ASN A 571 2.78 -15.67 -4.59
CA ASN A 571 3.30 -15.12 -5.83
C ASN A 571 3.95 -16.18 -6.72
N PHE A 572 4.79 -17.06 -6.17
CA PHE A 572 5.38 -18.15 -6.95
C PHE A 572 4.34 -19.15 -7.48
N SER A 573 3.28 -19.44 -6.71
CA SER A 573 2.12 -20.21 -7.20
C SER A 573 1.48 -19.53 -8.41
N PHE A 574 1.34 -18.19 -8.37
CA PHE A 574 0.81 -17.43 -9.51
C PHE A 574 1.73 -17.48 -10.73
N TYR A 575 3.05 -17.32 -10.55
CA TYR A 575 4.02 -17.30 -11.65
C TYR A 575 4.20 -18.65 -12.34
N ARG A 576 4.02 -19.76 -11.61
CA ARG A 576 4.09 -21.12 -12.16
C ARG A 576 2.83 -21.54 -12.92
N GLY A 577 1.71 -20.86 -12.73
CA GLY A 577 0.46 -21.22 -13.42
C GLY A 577 0.41 -20.71 -14.86
N ASP A 578 -0.20 -21.49 -15.76
CA ASP A 578 -0.44 -21.10 -17.18
C ASP A 578 -1.31 -19.84 -17.33
N TYR A 579 -1.98 -19.41 -16.26
CA TYR A 579 -2.81 -18.21 -16.19
C TYR A 579 -2.00 -16.89 -16.28
N SER A 580 -0.69 -16.95 -16.02
CA SER A 580 0.22 -15.82 -15.87
C SER A 580 0.74 -15.26 -17.22
N THR A 581 0.71 -16.04 -18.29
CA THR A 581 1.50 -15.76 -19.51
C THR A 581 0.91 -14.72 -20.46
N LYS A 582 -0.33 -14.23 -20.25
CA LYS A 582 -1.01 -13.34 -21.22
C LYS A 582 -1.54 -12.00 -20.69
N THR A 583 -1.37 -11.67 -19.41
CA THR A 583 -1.95 -10.44 -18.82
C THR A 583 -0.88 -9.47 -18.29
N GLY A 584 -1.13 -8.16 -18.46
CA GLY A 584 -0.29 -7.10 -17.89
C GLY A 584 -0.18 -7.15 -16.36
N LEU A 585 -1.06 -7.92 -15.71
CA LEU A 585 -1.09 -8.15 -14.26
C LEU A 585 0.10 -8.95 -13.75
N ARG A 586 0.67 -9.84 -14.58
CA ARG A 586 1.90 -10.54 -14.20
C ARG A 586 3.03 -9.55 -13.96
N TYR A 587 3.22 -8.58 -14.85
CA TYR A 587 4.29 -7.59 -14.71
C TYR A 587 4.11 -6.79 -13.42
N VAL A 588 2.92 -6.25 -13.16
CA VAL A 588 2.66 -5.50 -11.92
C VAL A 588 2.87 -6.36 -10.66
N SER A 589 2.48 -7.64 -10.69
CA SER A 589 2.76 -8.58 -9.60
C SER A 589 4.27 -8.78 -9.37
N VAL A 590 5.04 -8.99 -10.45
CA VAL A 590 6.51 -9.14 -10.39
C VAL A 590 7.17 -7.87 -9.88
N GLY A 591 6.73 -6.70 -10.35
CA GLY A 591 7.21 -5.39 -9.87
C GLY A 591 6.95 -5.21 -8.38
N GLY A 592 5.72 -5.44 -7.93
CA GLY A 592 5.40 -5.28 -6.51
C GLY A 592 6.15 -6.29 -5.63
N PHE A 593 6.32 -7.53 -6.09
CA PHE A 593 7.13 -8.52 -5.39
C PHE A 593 8.61 -8.11 -5.31
N ALA A 594 9.19 -7.64 -6.42
CA ALA A 594 10.57 -7.16 -6.45
C ALA A 594 10.77 -5.92 -5.56
N GLY A 595 9.83 -4.97 -5.57
CA GLY A 595 9.89 -3.77 -4.73
C GLY A 595 9.81 -4.07 -3.23
N VAL A 596 8.92 -4.98 -2.83
CA VAL A 596 8.85 -5.47 -1.44
C VAL A 596 10.18 -6.11 -1.03
N LEU A 597 10.73 -7.00 -1.85
CA LEU A 597 12.02 -7.64 -1.54
C LEU A 597 13.19 -6.65 -1.53
N ALA A 598 13.15 -5.60 -2.37
CA ALA A 598 14.14 -4.52 -2.38
C ALA A 598 14.20 -3.82 -1.02
N VAL A 599 13.03 -3.39 -0.51
CA VAL A 599 12.94 -2.70 0.78
C VAL A 599 13.29 -3.62 1.93
N LEU A 600 12.92 -4.91 1.87
CA LEU A 600 13.34 -5.90 2.87
C LEU A 600 14.85 -6.12 2.88
N ALA A 601 15.50 -6.07 1.72
CA ALA A 601 16.95 -6.12 1.63
C ALA A 601 17.61 -4.84 2.19
N GLN A 602 17.09 -3.66 1.84
CA GLN A 602 17.53 -2.41 2.49
C GLN A 602 17.31 -2.46 4.01
N GLY A 603 16.23 -3.10 4.47
CA GLY A 603 15.89 -3.34 5.88
C GLY A 603 16.93 -4.14 6.66
N MET A 604 17.88 -4.80 6.01
CA MET A 604 19.05 -5.38 6.68
C MET A 604 20.05 -4.33 7.16
N THR A 605 19.97 -3.12 6.61
CA THR A 605 20.91 -2.02 6.85
C THR A 605 20.24 -0.75 7.39
N ASP A 606 18.91 -0.68 7.41
CA ASP A 606 18.17 0.43 8.00
C ASP A 606 16.84 -0.02 8.61
N TYR A 607 16.26 0.82 9.47
CA TYR A 607 14.90 0.60 9.97
C TYR A 607 13.88 1.30 9.05
N VAL A 608 13.51 0.63 7.96
CA VAL A 608 12.64 1.18 6.90
C VAL A 608 11.21 1.53 7.35
N TRP A 609 10.81 1.06 8.54
CA TRP A 609 9.50 1.37 9.12
C TRP A 609 9.55 2.51 10.14
N TYR A 610 10.71 3.16 10.30
CA TYR A 610 10.82 4.41 11.05
C TYR A 610 9.82 5.46 10.53
N ASN A 611 9.61 5.50 9.21
CA ASN A 611 8.63 6.39 8.60
C ASN A 611 7.30 5.66 8.33
N TYR A 612 6.24 6.14 8.97
CA TYR A 612 4.89 5.59 8.82
C TYR A 612 4.35 5.61 7.37
N ARG A 613 4.79 6.55 6.52
CA ARG A 613 4.37 6.62 5.12
C ARG A 613 4.92 5.43 4.32
N ILE A 614 6.16 5.03 4.61
CA ILE A 614 6.80 3.84 4.01
C ILE A 614 6.11 2.57 4.51
N PHE A 615 5.78 2.49 5.80
CA PHE A 615 5.01 1.38 6.35
C PHE A 615 3.66 1.21 5.64
N LEU A 616 2.91 2.30 5.45
CA LEU A 616 1.65 2.28 4.71
C LEU A 616 1.84 1.81 3.26
N LEU A 617 2.80 2.38 2.54
CA LEU A 617 3.06 2.02 1.15
C LEU A 617 3.50 0.56 1.01
N PHE A 618 4.35 0.06 1.92
CA PHE A 618 4.81 -1.31 1.95
C PHE A 618 3.63 -2.28 2.00
N TRP A 619 2.71 -2.10 2.96
CA TRP A 619 1.55 -2.98 3.12
C TRP A 619 0.51 -2.82 2.00
N MET A 620 0.35 -1.60 1.46
CA MET A 620 -0.46 -1.37 0.26
C MET A 620 0.11 -2.10 -0.95
N LEU A 621 1.43 -2.13 -1.13
CA LEU A 621 2.10 -2.82 -2.24
C LEU A 621 1.99 -4.35 -2.09
N VAL A 622 2.23 -4.89 -0.89
CA VAL A 622 1.98 -6.30 -0.58
C VAL A 622 0.52 -6.67 -0.93
N GLY A 623 -0.43 -5.80 -0.57
CA GLY A 623 -1.84 -5.99 -0.87
C GLY A 623 -2.16 -5.92 -2.37
N LEU A 624 -1.60 -4.94 -3.08
CA LEU A 624 -1.74 -4.78 -4.54
C LEU A 624 -1.18 -5.98 -5.30
N THR A 625 -0.03 -6.52 -4.87
CA THR A 625 0.59 -7.71 -5.48
C THR A 625 -0.30 -8.95 -5.29
N ILE A 626 -0.82 -9.19 -4.08
CA ILE A 626 -1.77 -10.28 -3.84
C ILE A 626 -3.08 -10.07 -4.61
N ALA A 627 -3.58 -8.84 -4.70
CA ALA A 627 -4.76 -8.50 -5.47
C ALA A 627 -4.55 -8.74 -6.98
N SER A 628 -3.36 -8.44 -7.50
CA SER A 628 -2.98 -8.68 -8.90
C SER A 628 -3.07 -10.17 -9.25
N ARG A 629 -2.60 -11.05 -8.36
CA ARG A 629 -2.81 -12.50 -8.48
C ARG A 629 -4.29 -12.86 -8.50
N ARG A 630 -5.08 -12.33 -7.55
CA ARG A 630 -6.52 -12.63 -7.48
C ARG A 630 -7.23 -12.22 -8.77
N ALA A 631 -7.01 -10.98 -9.23
CA ALA A 631 -7.57 -10.44 -10.47
C ALA A 631 -7.16 -11.27 -11.70
N GLY A 632 -5.88 -11.65 -11.82
CA GLY A 632 -5.40 -12.48 -12.93
C GLY A 632 -6.03 -13.88 -12.98
N ILE A 633 -6.42 -14.44 -11.83
CA ILE A 633 -7.19 -15.70 -11.77
C ILE A 633 -8.63 -15.50 -12.24
N PHE A 634 -9.26 -14.35 -11.94
CA PHE A 634 -10.64 -14.05 -12.35
C PHE A 634 -10.77 -13.71 -13.84
N GLU A 635 -9.77 -13.05 -14.43
CA GLU A 635 -9.77 -12.69 -15.86
C GLU A 635 -9.55 -13.88 -16.81
N ASN A 636 -9.37 -15.10 -16.30
CA ASN A 636 -9.21 -16.28 -17.14
C ASN A 636 -10.57 -16.89 -17.55
N PRO A 637 -10.96 -16.83 -18.84
CA PRO A 637 -12.29 -17.21 -19.30
C PRO A 637 -12.63 -18.69 -19.06
N ILE A 638 -11.65 -19.60 -19.11
CA ILE A 638 -11.87 -21.05 -18.93
C ILE A 638 -12.37 -21.37 -17.52
N ARG A 639 -11.94 -20.60 -16.50
CA ARG A 639 -12.44 -20.75 -15.13
C ARG A 639 -13.64 -19.88 -14.80
N ALA A 640 -13.88 -18.79 -15.54
CA ALA A 640 -15.14 -18.05 -15.43
C ALA A 640 -16.32 -18.94 -15.87
N VAL A 641 -16.14 -19.67 -16.97
CA VAL A 641 -17.12 -20.66 -17.46
C VAL A 641 -17.24 -21.85 -16.49
N LYS A 642 -16.11 -22.44 -16.07
CA LYS A 642 -16.15 -23.59 -15.13
C LYS A 642 -16.74 -23.25 -13.75
N ARG A 643 -16.57 -22.01 -13.28
CA ARG A 643 -17.25 -21.53 -12.05
C ARG A 643 -18.71 -21.17 -12.26
N LEU A 644 -19.10 -20.72 -13.44
CA LEU A 644 -20.51 -20.54 -13.77
C LEU A 644 -21.20 -21.91 -13.82
N GLU A 645 -20.53 -22.93 -14.36
CA GLU A 645 -20.97 -24.34 -14.30
C GLU A 645 -21.02 -24.86 -12.86
N ASP A 646 -19.98 -24.65 -12.04
CA ASP A 646 -20.00 -25.04 -10.61
C ASP A 646 -21.08 -24.27 -9.80
N CYS A 647 -21.39 -23.01 -10.16
CA CYS A 647 -22.47 -22.23 -9.55
C CYS A 647 -23.87 -22.63 -10.05
N THR A 648 -23.98 -23.25 -11.23
CA THR A 648 -25.28 -23.71 -11.76
C THR A 648 -25.83 -24.93 -11.01
N GLU A 649 -25.01 -25.61 -10.21
CA GLU A 649 -25.49 -26.65 -9.29
C GLU A 649 -26.12 -26.09 -8.00
N ASP A 650 -25.99 -24.78 -7.73
CA ASP A 650 -26.54 -24.12 -6.55
C ASP A 650 -27.88 -23.44 -6.89
N ARG A 651 -28.97 -24.25 -6.94
CA ARG A 651 -30.35 -23.80 -7.25
C ARG A 651 -30.79 -22.56 -6.44
N ALA A 652 -30.26 -22.35 -5.25
CA ALA A 652 -30.59 -21.21 -4.39
C ALA A 652 -30.08 -19.85 -4.91
N VAL A 653 -29.06 -19.84 -5.78
CA VAL A 653 -28.50 -18.61 -6.37
C VAL A 653 -29.30 -18.18 -7.61
N LEU A 654 -29.90 -19.13 -8.33
CA LEU A 654 -30.76 -18.86 -9.49
C LEU A 654 -32.06 -18.14 -9.09
N ASP A 655 -32.68 -18.50 -7.96
CA ASP A 655 -33.91 -17.85 -7.50
C ASP A 655 -33.71 -16.38 -7.09
N ILE A 656 -32.50 -16.01 -6.64
CA ILE A 656 -32.15 -14.63 -6.25
C ILE A 656 -31.75 -13.76 -7.45
N ILE A 657 -31.34 -14.38 -8.57
CA ILE A 657 -30.97 -13.65 -9.80
C ILE A 657 -32.17 -13.50 -10.73
N MET A 658 -33.18 -14.38 -10.62
CA MET A 658 -34.39 -14.39 -11.44
C MET A 658 -35.58 -13.66 -10.79
N THR A 659 -35.43 -13.15 -9.57
CA THR A 659 -36.35 -12.18 -8.92
C THR A 659 -35.67 -10.82 -8.78
#